data_AF-A0AAD2HPF1-F1
#
_entry.id   AF-A0AAD2HPF1-F1
#
_cell.length_a   1.000
_cell.length_b   1.000
_cell.length_c   1.000
_cell.angle_alpha   90.00
_cell.angle_beta   90.00
_cell.angle_gamma   90.00
#
_symmetry.space_group_name_H-M   'P 1'
#
loop_
_entity.id
_entity.type
_entity.pdbx_description
1 polymer ?
#
loop_
_entity_poly.entity_id
_entity_poly.type
_entity_poly.pdbx_seq_one_letter_code
_entity_poly.pdbx_strand_id
1 'polypeptide(L)'
;MASLGVESPGTGRSEPVSSEETIDSAIVPPFMQLWRLDLDIDWIIDRLLDVRGNRPGKAVALQEVEIHHLCIKAREIMLSQPTLLELEAPIKVCGDVHGQYHDLLRIFEYGGYPPDANYLFLGDYVDRGKHSLETICLLLAYKIKYPENFFLLRGNHESAAVNRIYGFYDECKRRYSTKLWQTFGDCFNCFPIAAVIGNRIFSMHGGLSPLLRSMDQIRRIARPVEVPASGLLSDLLWSDPTHDHRGWSSNDRGAGKAFGPDVVTRFLKEHDLDLICRAHQVVEDGFEFFANRRLVTVFSAPNYCGKFDNAGALMSVDQDLLCPAHFRCAVSRIPITNIITMLFTLTLFQVSLLVFPAAAQQIQDVWQTTANKASLFADVSPHKPIDFVKPGLGALADIVVADSQTFQTIEGFGGSLTDSSALTLSNLKSKNATAYWEIVHYMFDATDGANAAGFNYIRVPIGASDFSAKVYSLDDHKGDTTFSKFNIDNAPSHLFSTIQDIMTVNPALKVHVVPWSPPAWMKKGGKMTGGTIQSQYIRIYPTYLLKAVQGFVSKGINIHAISVQNEPQNNNPTYPTCTMTPAIEGRIGSALRTLLNQNGLSSVKLVGYEHNWNDAAAYPSTLIHDDNDSYDGVAFHCYAGDVKNQAEFHKAHPNKNIYFTECTGTVGSDFAGDLTWYMQNLWIGSLQNNASVGLMFNLALDGQGLPTLPGTNSCDGGCRAMVTVNSDGSFEYNQDFYAMAQASKAIVPKDNGGPSGFRTGVSVQGKHASALTVGSYTTKRVSSSDFNRHSLVVLNAHNSPLASTIDFRGKQATYTFPAGVTTLWWFAPPADETSGGQTNAVARGVARHRNSFQVRRRRL
;
A
#
# COMPACT_ATOMS: atom_id res chain seq x y z
N MET A 1 52.25 49.93 -9.12
CA MET A 1 51.98 50.76 -10.32
C MET A 1 51.31 49.89 -11.36
N ALA A 2 50.39 50.48 -12.13
CA ALA A 2 49.26 49.82 -12.77
C ALA A 2 49.54 49.12 -14.12
N SER A 3 48.58 48.26 -14.48
CA SER A 3 48.02 48.03 -15.83
C SER A 3 48.84 47.18 -16.83
N LEU A 4 48.29 46.50 -17.85
CA LEU A 4 46.96 46.00 -18.29
C LEU A 4 47.23 45.25 -19.64
N GLY A 5 46.35 44.31 -20.01
CA GLY A 5 46.02 43.93 -21.42
C GLY A 5 47.01 43.03 -22.18
N VAL A 6 46.76 41.74 -22.44
CA VAL A 6 45.82 41.09 -23.40
C VAL A 6 46.18 41.29 -24.88
N GLU A 7 46.56 40.20 -25.55
CA GLU A 7 46.00 39.73 -26.85
C GLU A 7 46.55 38.33 -27.22
N SER A 8 45.69 37.52 -27.86
CA SER A 8 45.94 36.19 -28.46
C SER A 8 45.81 36.32 -30.00
N PRO A 9 45.75 35.27 -30.86
CA PRO A 9 45.99 33.82 -30.72
C PRO A 9 46.81 33.20 -31.89
N GLY A 10 47.11 31.88 -31.85
CA GLY A 10 47.38 31.14 -33.09
C GLY A 10 48.12 29.79 -33.03
N THR A 11 47.35 28.71 -33.17
CA THR A 11 47.63 27.45 -33.92
C THR A 11 48.59 26.40 -33.35
N GLY A 12 48.16 25.12 -33.44
CA GLY A 12 49.06 23.96 -33.44
C GLY A 12 48.39 22.64 -33.02
N ARG A 13 48.17 21.73 -33.98
CA ARG A 13 47.65 20.36 -33.81
C ARG A 13 48.58 19.48 -32.95
N SER A 14 47.99 18.52 -32.22
CA SER A 14 48.70 17.32 -31.74
C SER A 14 47.74 16.13 -31.56
N GLU A 15 48.19 14.96 -31.99
CA GLU A 15 47.84 13.64 -31.44
C GLU A 15 49.11 12.76 -31.52
N PRO A 16 49.23 11.66 -30.76
CA PRO A 16 48.74 11.44 -29.39
C PRO A 16 49.86 10.84 -28.49
N VAL A 17 49.81 11.08 -27.18
CA VAL A 17 50.62 10.32 -26.20
C VAL A 17 49.76 9.97 -25.00
N SER A 18 49.75 8.68 -24.70
CA SER A 18 49.19 8.02 -23.52
C SER A 18 49.93 8.41 -22.24
N SER A 19 49.18 8.76 -21.20
CA SER A 19 49.51 8.41 -19.81
C SER A 19 48.34 8.73 -18.90
N GLU A 20 47.89 7.71 -18.17
CA GLU A 20 47.06 7.83 -16.99
C GLU A 20 47.68 8.82 -16.00
N GLU A 21 46.95 9.89 -15.65
CA GLU A 21 47.19 10.65 -14.43
C GLU A 21 45.90 10.66 -13.61
N THR A 22 46.01 10.06 -12.43
CA THR A 22 45.03 10.01 -11.35
C THR A 22 44.64 11.41 -10.88
N ILE A 23 43.36 11.75 -11.00
CA ILE A 23 42.79 12.96 -10.38
C ILE A 23 42.49 12.67 -8.91
N ASP A 24 43.05 13.53 -8.06
CA ASP A 24 42.97 13.56 -6.61
C ASP A 24 41.52 13.56 -6.07
N SER A 25 41.26 12.78 -5.04
CA SER A 25 39.94 12.36 -4.57
C SER A 25 39.26 13.31 -3.58
N ALA A 26 39.59 14.60 -3.60
CA ALA A 26 38.99 15.58 -2.70
C ALA A 26 38.37 16.72 -3.49
N ILE A 27 37.10 17.02 -3.19
CA ILE A 27 36.23 18.04 -3.80
C ILE A 27 35.37 17.52 -4.98
N VAL A 28 34.43 16.63 -4.65
CA VAL A 28 33.23 16.38 -5.46
C VAL A 28 32.02 16.47 -4.53
N PRO A 29 30.95 17.23 -4.85
CA PRO A 29 29.77 17.37 -3.99
C PRO A 29 29.10 16.02 -3.66
N PRO A 30 28.45 15.86 -2.49
CA PRO A 30 27.85 14.59 -2.06
C PRO A 30 26.85 13.97 -3.06
N PHE A 31 26.15 14.79 -3.87
CA PHE A 31 25.22 14.28 -4.88
C PHE A 31 25.91 13.63 -6.09
N MET A 32 27.21 13.89 -6.29
CA MET A 32 28.02 13.28 -7.35
C MET A 32 28.77 12.01 -6.89
N GLN A 33 28.70 11.64 -5.61
CA GLN A 33 29.25 10.36 -5.13
C GLN A 33 28.33 9.15 -5.37
N LEU A 34 27.05 9.38 -5.69
CA LEU A 34 26.07 8.32 -5.99
C LEU A 34 26.29 7.59 -7.34
N TRP A 35 27.14 8.12 -8.22
CA TRP A 35 27.38 7.59 -9.57
C TRP A 35 28.42 6.45 -9.64
N ARG A 36 28.94 6.00 -8.48
CA ARG A 36 29.95 4.92 -8.39
C ARG A 36 29.40 3.59 -7.83
N LEU A 37 28.09 3.48 -7.60
CA LEU A 37 27.48 2.18 -7.33
C LEU A 37 27.25 1.49 -8.67
N ASP A 38 28.02 0.43 -8.94
CA ASP A 38 27.77 -0.44 -10.08
C ASP A 38 26.34 -0.98 -9.98
N LEU A 39 25.56 -0.77 -11.04
CA LEU A 39 24.19 -1.25 -11.13
C LEU A 39 24.23 -2.76 -11.32
N ASP A 40 23.86 -3.51 -10.28
CA ASP A 40 23.71 -4.96 -10.36
C ASP A 40 22.42 -5.30 -11.14
N ILE A 41 22.57 -5.39 -12.47
CA ILE A 41 21.46 -5.68 -13.39
C ILE A 41 20.92 -7.09 -13.17
N ASP A 42 21.76 -8.04 -12.79
CA ASP A 42 21.37 -9.43 -12.55
C ASP A 42 20.47 -9.51 -11.33
N TRP A 43 20.84 -8.79 -10.27
CA TRP A 43 20.02 -8.64 -9.08
C TRP A 43 18.65 -8.02 -9.39
N ILE A 44 18.59 -6.97 -10.23
CA ILE A 44 17.31 -6.34 -10.61
C ILE A 44 16.44 -7.33 -11.39
N ILE A 45 17.01 -8.06 -12.35
CA ILE A 45 16.29 -9.07 -13.13
C ILE A 45 15.77 -10.18 -12.23
N ASP A 46 16.62 -10.74 -11.36
CA ASP A 46 16.23 -11.83 -10.46
C ASP A 46 15.08 -11.43 -9.54
N ARG A 47 15.10 -10.21 -8.98
CA ARG A 47 13.99 -9.69 -8.16
C ARG A 47 12.70 -9.52 -8.94
N LEU A 48 12.79 -9.00 -10.17
CA LEU A 48 11.63 -8.85 -11.04
C LEU A 48 11.07 -10.23 -11.39
N LEU A 49 11.93 -11.21 -11.64
CA LEU A 49 11.55 -12.58 -11.98
C LEU A 49 11.12 -13.44 -10.78
N ASP A 50 11.40 -13.05 -9.55
CA ASP A 50 11.03 -13.80 -8.34
C ASP A 50 9.50 -13.90 -8.15
N VAL A 51 8.73 -13.02 -8.81
CA VAL A 51 7.26 -13.11 -8.76
C VAL A 51 6.68 -14.12 -9.75
N ARG A 52 7.52 -14.81 -10.54
CA ARG A 52 7.08 -15.92 -11.40
C ARG A 52 6.41 -17.01 -10.56
N GLY A 53 5.28 -17.53 -11.05
CA GLY A 53 4.47 -18.52 -10.33
C GLY A 53 3.66 -17.99 -9.14
N ASN A 54 3.84 -16.73 -8.71
CA ASN A 54 3.02 -16.11 -7.68
C ASN A 54 1.67 -15.60 -8.24
N ARG A 55 0.65 -15.43 -7.39
CA ARG A 55 -0.67 -14.92 -7.80
C ARG A 55 -0.53 -13.51 -8.44
N PRO A 56 -1.27 -13.20 -9.53
CA PRO A 56 -1.25 -11.87 -10.15
C PRO A 56 -1.56 -10.76 -9.14
N GLY A 57 -0.67 -9.78 -8.97
CA GLY A 57 -0.86 -8.65 -8.03
C GLY A 57 0.29 -8.38 -7.05
N LYS A 58 1.33 -9.23 -7.00
CA LYS A 58 2.54 -8.99 -6.19
C LYS A 58 3.41 -7.94 -6.88
N ALA A 59 3.46 -6.73 -6.32
CA ALA A 59 4.38 -5.68 -6.78
C ALA A 59 5.82 -6.01 -6.42
N VAL A 60 6.78 -5.59 -7.26
CA VAL A 60 8.22 -5.76 -7.00
C VAL A 60 8.79 -4.45 -6.47
N ALA A 61 9.41 -4.50 -5.29
CA ALA A 61 9.89 -3.31 -4.59
C ALA A 61 11.30 -2.89 -5.05
N LEU A 62 11.44 -2.29 -6.24
CA LEU A 62 12.71 -1.65 -6.64
C LEU A 62 12.90 -0.32 -5.89
N GLN A 63 14.12 0.06 -5.55
CA GLN A 63 14.41 1.38 -4.99
C GLN A 63 14.37 2.44 -6.09
N GLU A 64 13.94 3.66 -5.77
CA GLU A 64 13.89 4.76 -6.74
C GLU A 64 15.25 5.04 -7.39
N VAL A 65 16.35 4.90 -6.63
CA VAL A 65 17.73 5.05 -7.15
C VAL A 65 18.10 3.97 -8.16
N GLU A 66 17.67 2.72 -7.95
CA GLU A 66 17.90 1.60 -8.88
C GLU A 66 17.17 1.88 -10.20
N ILE A 67 15.90 2.31 -10.13
CA ILE A 67 15.11 2.65 -11.32
C ILE A 67 15.70 3.86 -12.05
N HIS A 68 16.15 4.88 -11.32
CA HIS A 68 16.78 6.05 -11.91
C HIS A 68 18.07 5.67 -12.66
N HIS A 69 18.94 4.84 -12.07
CA HIS A 69 20.14 4.33 -12.75
C HIS A 69 19.81 3.46 -13.96
N LEU A 70 18.76 2.62 -13.85
CA LEU A 70 18.26 1.80 -14.96
C LEU A 70 17.86 2.67 -16.16
N CYS A 71 17.09 3.75 -15.93
CA CYS A 71 16.70 4.69 -16.98
C CYS A 71 17.91 5.37 -17.64
N ILE A 72 18.91 5.78 -16.85
CA ILE A 72 20.11 6.44 -17.38
C ILE A 72 20.93 5.49 -18.26
N LYS A 73 21.17 4.27 -17.80
CA LYS A 73 21.92 3.25 -18.56
C LYS A 73 21.18 2.81 -19.82
N ALA A 74 19.87 2.60 -19.73
CA ALA A 74 19.06 2.31 -20.90
C ALA A 74 19.12 3.46 -21.91
N ARG A 75 19.01 4.71 -21.46
CA ARG A 75 19.11 5.90 -22.34
C ARG A 75 20.42 5.96 -23.12
N GLU A 76 21.56 5.66 -22.47
CA GLU A 76 22.87 5.59 -23.15
C GLU A 76 22.86 4.59 -24.31
N ILE A 77 22.30 3.40 -24.08
CA ILE A 77 22.20 2.33 -25.09
C ILE A 77 21.20 2.70 -26.18
N MET A 78 20.04 3.25 -25.84
CA MET A 78 19.02 3.61 -26.84
C MET A 78 19.52 4.70 -27.80
N LEU A 79 20.31 5.66 -27.29
CA LEU A 79 20.90 6.72 -28.11
C LEU A 79 22.06 6.24 -29.00
N SER A 80 22.77 5.18 -28.60
CA SER A 80 23.82 4.60 -29.44
C SER A 80 23.28 3.79 -30.61
N GLN A 81 22.06 3.24 -30.47
CA GLN A 81 21.38 2.51 -31.54
C GLN A 81 20.73 3.46 -32.55
N PRO A 82 20.54 3.06 -33.83
CA PRO A 82 19.89 3.90 -34.83
C PRO A 82 18.38 4.06 -34.56
N THR A 83 17.77 5.13 -35.11
CA THR A 83 16.33 5.37 -34.95
C THR A 83 15.47 4.34 -35.71
N LEU A 84 16.00 3.80 -36.80
CA LEU A 84 15.49 2.62 -37.50
C LEU A 84 16.45 1.46 -37.24
N LEU A 85 15.99 0.45 -36.50
CA LEU A 85 16.79 -0.74 -36.21
C LEU A 85 16.82 -1.68 -37.42
N GLU A 86 17.95 -2.32 -37.67
CA GLU A 86 18.10 -3.38 -38.68
C GLU A 86 18.45 -4.66 -37.92
N LEU A 87 17.55 -5.64 -37.96
CA LEU A 87 17.55 -6.80 -37.08
C LEU A 87 17.57 -8.09 -37.90
N GLU A 88 18.19 -9.14 -37.34
CA GLU A 88 18.23 -10.47 -37.95
C GLU A 88 17.24 -11.43 -37.30
N ALA A 89 16.80 -12.43 -38.05
CA ALA A 89 16.04 -13.56 -37.54
C ALA A 89 17.00 -14.70 -37.12
N PRO A 90 16.64 -15.55 -36.14
CA PRO A 90 15.32 -15.70 -35.53
C PRO A 90 15.05 -14.63 -34.46
N ILE A 91 13.81 -14.13 -34.42
CA ILE A 91 13.37 -13.12 -33.46
C ILE A 91 11.88 -13.25 -33.13
N LYS A 92 11.51 -12.94 -31.89
CA LYS A 92 10.12 -12.90 -31.44
C LYS A 92 9.63 -11.47 -31.35
N VAL A 93 8.44 -11.20 -31.89
CA VAL A 93 7.84 -9.86 -31.94
C VAL A 93 6.66 -9.78 -30.99
N CYS A 94 6.74 -8.85 -30.03
CA CYS A 94 5.72 -8.57 -29.02
C CYS A 94 5.02 -7.23 -29.33
N GLY A 95 3.69 -7.22 -29.26
CA GLY A 95 2.87 -6.01 -29.34
C GLY A 95 2.66 -5.37 -27.96
N ASP A 96 1.54 -4.67 -27.81
CA ASP A 96 1.16 -3.93 -26.60
C ASP A 96 1.11 -4.84 -25.36
N VAL A 97 1.63 -4.32 -24.23
CA VAL A 97 1.66 -5.02 -22.93
C VAL A 97 0.93 -4.23 -21.85
N HIS A 98 0.98 -2.90 -21.88
CA HIS A 98 0.16 -2.03 -21.05
C HIS A 98 0.15 -2.38 -19.56
N GLY A 99 1.34 -2.51 -18.94
CA GLY A 99 1.46 -2.78 -17.51
C GLY A 99 0.88 -4.12 -17.04
N GLN A 100 0.58 -5.06 -17.95
CA GLN A 100 0.16 -6.43 -17.63
C GLN A 100 1.38 -7.32 -17.34
N TYR A 101 2.08 -7.00 -16.26
CA TYR A 101 3.37 -7.59 -15.93
C TYR A 101 3.38 -9.12 -15.84
N HIS A 102 2.35 -9.75 -15.28
CA HIS A 102 2.30 -11.22 -15.19
C HIS A 102 2.11 -11.89 -16.56
N ASP A 103 1.42 -11.23 -17.48
CA ASP A 103 1.30 -11.72 -18.84
C ASP A 103 2.61 -11.53 -19.61
N LEU A 104 3.38 -10.47 -19.31
CA LEU A 104 4.76 -10.34 -19.79
C LEU A 104 5.66 -11.49 -19.33
N LEU A 105 5.57 -11.91 -18.07
CA LEU A 105 6.32 -13.07 -17.58
C LEU A 105 5.95 -14.35 -18.33
N ARG A 106 4.66 -14.56 -18.62
CA ARG A 106 4.20 -15.69 -19.45
C ARG A 106 4.73 -15.62 -20.87
N ILE A 107 4.82 -14.43 -21.48
CA ILE A 107 5.45 -14.26 -22.80
C ILE A 107 6.88 -14.82 -22.78
N PHE A 108 7.65 -14.58 -21.72
CA PHE A 108 9.00 -15.15 -21.60
C PHE A 108 9.00 -16.65 -21.26
N GLU A 109 8.03 -17.16 -20.49
CA GLU A 109 7.89 -18.60 -20.23
C GLU A 109 7.65 -19.40 -21.52
N TYR A 110 6.81 -18.89 -22.43
CA TYR A 110 6.54 -19.52 -23.73
C TYR A 110 7.59 -19.18 -24.78
N GLY A 111 8.08 -17.95 -24.75
CA GLY A 111 9.01 -17.41 -25.72
C GLY A 111 10.47 -17.78 -25.45
N GLY A 112 10.82 -18.25 -24.25
CA GLY A 112 12.20 -18.42 -23.80
C GLY A 112 12.76 -17.11 -23.24
N TYR A 113 13.57 -17.20 -22.20
CA TYR A 113 14.15 -16.01 -21.56
C TYR A 113 15.38 -15.53 -22.33
N PRO A 114 15.65 -14.22 -22.42
CA PRO A 114 16.93 -13.73 -22.93
C PRO A 114 18.11 -14.28 -22.10
N PRO A 115 19.21 -14.73 -22.73
CA PRO A 115 19.54 -14.56 -24.15
C PRO A 115 19.13 -15.75 -25.04
N ASP A 116 18.40 -16.74 -24.52
CA ASP A 116 18.02 -17.95 -25.28
C ASP A 116 17.03 -17.64 -26.42
N ALA A 117 16.39 -16.48 -26.40
CA ALA A 117 15.56 -15.96 -27.47
C ALA A 117 15.77 -14.46 -27.69
N ASN A 118 15.75 -14.05 -28.96
CA ASN A 118 15.79 -12.64 -29.36
C ASN A 118 14.38 -12.04 -29.38
N TYR A 119 14.25 -10.78 -28.96
CA TYR A 119 12.96 -10.11 -28.89
C TYR A 119 12.97 -8.71 -29.52
N LEU A 120 11.89 -8.39 -30.23
CA LEU A 120 11.51 -7.04 -30.62
C LEU A 120 10.16 -6.71 -29.98
N PHE A 121 10.12 -5.70 -29.11
CA PHE A 121 8.86 -5.18 -28.60
C PHE A 121 8.46 -3.89 -29.32
N LEU A 122 7.20 -3.79 -29.76
CA LEU A 122 6.74 -2.74 -30.66
C LEU A 122 6.33 -1.43 -29.98
N GLY A 123 6.06 -1.43 -28.67
CA GLY A 123 5.69 -0.23 -27.90
C GLY A 123 4.59 -0.51 -26.88
N ASP A 124 4.09 0.54 -26.22
CA ASP A 124 2.99 0.53 -25.26
C ASP A 124 3.20 -0.45 -24.09
N TYR A 125 4.25 -0.17 -23.33
CA TYR A 125 4.68 -0.94 -22.16
C TYR A 125 3.93 -0.54 -20.90
N VAL A 126 3.58 0.74 -20.81
CA VAL A 126 3.01 1.37 -19.61
C VAL A 126 1.53 1.74 -19.82
N ASP A 127 0.91 2.27 -18.76
CA ASP A 127 -0.51 2.64 -18.71
C ASP A 127 -1.49 1.46 -18.79
N ARG A 128 -2.76 1.72 -18.44
CA ARG A 128 -3.92 0.80 -18.53
C ARG A 128 -3.88 -0.43 -17.60
N GLY A 129 -2.73 -1.05 -17.41
CA GLY A 129 -2.49 -2.12 -16.43
C GLY A 129 -1.99 -1.59 -15.10
N LYS A 130 -1.84 -2.51 -14.13
CA LYS A 130 -1.57 -2.16 -12.72
C LYS A 130 -0.09 -2.12 -12.36
N HIS A 131 0.80 -2.62 -13.21
CA HIS A 131 2.20 -2.87 -12.92
C HIS A 131 3.10 -2.33 -14.05
N SER A 132 2.90 -1.07 -14.42
CA SER A 132 3.66 -0.45 -15.50
C SER A 132 5.13 -0.33 -15.12
N LEU A 133 5.43 -0.02 -13.85
CA LEU A 133 6.80 0.11 -13.36
C LEU A 133 7.57 -1.21 -13.46
N GLU A 134 7.01 -2.33 -13.01
CA GLU A 134 7.64 -3.64 -13.15
C GLU A 134 7.83 -4.03 -14.61
N THR A 135 6.80 -3.78 -15.43
CA THR A 135 6.83 -4.06 -16.88
C THR A 135 7.99 -3.33 -17.54
N ILE A 136 8.06 -2.01 -17.41
CA ILE A 136 9.12 -1.24 -18.07
C ILE A 136 10.50 -1.50 -17.45
N CYS A 137 10.60 -1.69 -16.12
CA CYS A 137 11.89 -1.98 -15.49
C CYS A 137 12.47 -3.32 -15.96
N LEU A 138 11.64 -4.36 -16.12
CA LEU A 138 12.13 -5.65 -16.62
C LEU A 138 12.63 -5.55 -18.07
N LEU A 139 11.87 -4.84 -18.92
CA LEU A 139 12.25 -4.62 -20.31
C LEU A 139 13.55 -3.81 -20.42
N LEU A 140 13.71 -2.75 -19.62
CA LEU A 140 14.94 -1.96 -19.57
C LEU A 140 16.13 -2.75 -19.03
N ALA A 141 15.94 -3.58 -18.01
CA ALA A 141 16.99 -4.42 -17.46
C ALA A 141 17.48 -5.45 -18.47
N TYR A 142 16.58 -6.13 -19.19
CA TYR A 142 16.97 -7.00 -20.30
C TYR A 142 17.64 -6.24 -21.44
N LYS A 143 17.19 -5.03 -21.76
CA LYS A 143 17.85 -4.19 -22.76
C LYS A 143 19.30 -3.89 -22.38
N ILE A 144 19.54 -3.57 -21.11
CA ILE A 144 20.90 -3.27 -20.62
C ILE A 144 21.76 -4.52 -20.62
N LYS A 145 21.22 -5.66 -20.18
CA LYS A 145 21.97 -6.93 -20.12
C LYS A 145 22.27 -7.51 -21.50
N TYR A 146 21.32 -7.40 -22.44
CA TYR A 146 21.39 -8.03 -23.77
C TYR A 146 21.05 -7.03 -24.89
N PRO A 147 21.86 -5.97 -25.08
CA PRO A 147 21.55 -4.88 -26.01
C PRO A 147 21.44 -5.31 -27.48
N GLU A 148 22.07 -6.44 -27.84
CA GLU A 148 22.10 -7.02 -29.19
C GLU A 148 21.12 -8.19 -29.39
N ASN A 149 20.34 -8.56 -28.37
CA ASN A 149 19.32 -9.63 -28.45
C ASN A 149 17.92 -9.12 -28.06
N PHE A 150 17.85 -7.99 -27.34
CA PHE A 150 16.61 -7.44 -26.81
C PHE A 150 16.39 -6.01 -27.33
N PHE A 151 15.34 -5.81 -28.12
CA PHE A 151 15.07 -4.57 -28.85
C PHE A 151 13.72 -3.99 -28.44
N LEU A 152 13.68 -2.67 -28.20
CA LEU A 152 12.49 -1.93 -27.80
C LEU A 152 12.25 -0.80 -28.80
N LEU A 153 11.02 -0.68 -29.28
CA LEU A 153 10.54 0.46 -30.06
C LEU A 153 9.65 1.36 -29.20
N ARG A 154 9.48 2.59 -29.63
CA ARG A 154 8.61 3.53 -28.94
C ARG A 154 7.14 3.31 -29.33
N GLY A 155 6.24 3.24 -28.35
CA GLY A 155 4.80 3.35 -28.55
C GLY A 155 4.26 4.76 -28.28
N ASN A 156 2.95 4.94 -28.44
CA ASN A 156 2.32 6.23 -28.15
C ASN A 156 2.15 6.46 -26.63
N HIS A 157 2.08 5.39 -25.84
CA HIS A 157 2.06 5.45 -24.37
C HIS A 157 3.43 5.76 -23.76
N GLU A 158 4.52 5.64 -24.52
CA GLU A 158 5.84 6.17 -24.17
C GLU A 158 5.97 7.68 -24.51
N SER A 159 4.91 8.45 -24.23
CA SER A 159 4.87 9.91 -24.36
C SER A 159 4.27 10.55 -23.11
N ALA A 160 4.85 11.69 -22.70
CA ALA A 160 4.41 12.41 -21.50
C ALA A 160 2.94 12.86 -21.56
N ALA A 161 2.42 13.15 -22.76
CA ALA A 161 1.03 13.56 -22.95
C ALA A 161 0.05 12.42 -22.69
N VAL A 162 0.35 11.21 -23.17
CA VAL A 162 -0.52 10.04 -23.04
C VAL A 162 -0.43 9.46 -21.63
N ASN A 163 0.79 9.21 -21.14
CA ASN A 163 0.98 8.53 -19.87
C ASN A 163 0.62 9.37 -18.63
N ARG A 164 0.41 10.67 -18.82
CA ARG A 164 -0.17 11.56 -17.81
C ARG A 164 -1.67 11.32 -17.59
N ILE A 165 -2.36 10.73 -18.56
CA ILE A 165 -3.82 10.56 -18.54
C ILE A 165 -4.20 9.10 -18.30
N TYR A 166 -3.36 8.14 -18.71
CA TYR A 166 -3.74 6.71 -18.76
C TYR A 166 -3.11 5.81 -17.69
N GLY A 167 -2.41 6.38 -16.71
CA GLY A 167 -2.16 5.76 -15.40
C GLY A 167 -0.70 5.72 -14.95
N PHE A 168 0.28 5.78 -15.84
CA PHE A 168 1.69 5.62 -15.47
C PHE A 168 2.25 6.81 -14.68
N TYR A 169 1.84 8.04 -15.02
CA TYR A 169 2.18 9.22 -14.21
C TYR A 169 1.68 9.07 -12.78
N ASP A 170 0.43 8.66 -12.62
CA ASP A 170 -0.17 8.45 -11.31
C ASP A 170 0.51 7.28 -10.58
N GLU A 171 0.88 6.22 -11.28
CA GLU A 171 1.63 5.09 -10.72
C GLU A 171 3.00 5.52 -10.18
N CYS A 172 3.79 6.27 -10.97
CA CYS A 172 5.08 6.81 -10.57
C CYS A 172 4.95 7.79 -9.39
N LYS A 173 4.01 8.73 -9.47
CA LYS A 173 3.73 9.71 -8.41
C LYS A 173 3.31 9.04 -7.11
N ARG A 174 2.52 7.96 -7.18
CA ARG A 174 1.98 7.24 -6.02
C ARG A 174 3.03 6.35 -5.35
N ARG A 175 3.90 5.69 -6.12
CA ARG A 175 4.87 4.71 -5.61
C ARG A 175 6.25 5.31 -5.30
N TYR A 176 6.61 6.39 -5.98
CA TYR A 176 7.92 7.03 -5.88
C TYR A 176 7.75 8.56 -5.93
N SER A 177 8.09 9.18 -7.06
CA SER A 177 8.04 10.63 -7.22
C SER A 177 7.60 11.05 -8.63
N THR A 178 7.14 12.29 -8.76
CA THR A 178 6.92 12.91 -10.08
C THR A 178 8.22 13.11 -10.86
N LYS A 179 9.36 13.18 -10.15
CA LYS A 179 10.70 13.27 -10.76
C LYS A 179 11.10 11.95 -11.42
N LEU A 180 10.72 10.82 -10.84
CA LEU A 180 10.95 9.52 -11.46
C LEU A 180 10.17 9.38 -12.78
N TRP A 181 8.92 9.85 -12.82
CA TRP A 181 8.15 9.91 -14.07
C TRP A 181 8.84 10.75 -15.15
N GLN A 182 9.38 11.92 -14.79
CA GLN A 182 10.17 12.75 -15.72
C GLN A 182 11.40 11.98 -16.24
N THR A 183 12.08 11.25 -15.36
CA THR A 183 13.24 10.41 -15.71
C THR A 183 12.86 9.33 -16.74
N PHE A 184 11.70 8.70 -16.57
CA PHE A 184 11.17 7.78 -17.59
C PHE A 184 10.83 8.50 -18.90
N GLY A 185 10.22 9.68 -18.85
CA GLY A 185 9.96 10.50 -20.02
C GLY A 185 11.24 10.82 -20.82
N ASP A 186 12.31 11.21 -20.13
CA ASP A 186 13.62 11.46 -20.74
C ASP A 186 14.22 10.20 -21.36
N CYS A 187 14.02 9.05 -20.73
CA CYS A 187 14.41 7.75 -21.27
C CYS A 187 13.60 7.39 -22.53
N PHE A 188 12.27 7.48 -22.48
CA PHE A 188 11.37 7.20 -23.61
C PHE A 188 11.61 8.08 -24.83
N ASN A 189 11.98 9.35 -24.62
CA ASN A 189 12.35 10.26 -25.68
C ASN A 189 13.56 9.76 -26.50
N CYS A 190 14.33 8.83 -25.95
CA CYS A 190 15.49 8.23 -26.58
C CYS A 190 15.19 6.94 -27.33
N PHE A 191 13.96 6.39 -27.35
CA PHE A 191 13.71 5.06 -27.93
C PHE A 191 13.71 5.04 -29.47
N PRO A 192 14.21 3.98 -30.13
CA PRO A 192 14.05 3.78 -31.56
C PRO A 192 12.57 3.76 -31.98
N ILE A 193 12.28 4.13 -33.23
CA ILE A 193 10.89 4.36 -33.69
C ILE A 193 10.36 3.20 -34.54
N ALA A 194 11.22 2.54 -35.30
CA ALA A 194 10.84 1.43 -36.15
C ALA A 194 12.00 0.43 -36.28
N ALA A 195 11.71 -0.75 -36.83
CA ALA A 195 12.70 -1.76 -37.17
C ALA A 195 12.43 -2.37 -38.55
N VAL A 196 13.48 -2.91 -39.16
CA VAL A 196 13.38 -3.83 -40.31
C VAL A 196 14.01 -5.15 -39.90
N ILE A 197 13.24 -6.24 -39.97
CA ILE A 197 13.71 -7.60 -39.67
C ILE A 197 14.05 -8.30 -40.98
N GLY A 198 15.26 -8.84 -41.07
CA GLY A 198 15.76 -9.62 -42.20
C GLY A 198 15.69 -8.89 -43.54
N ASN A 199 15.69 -7.54 -43.53
CA ASN A 199 15.47 -6.69 -44.71
C ASN A 199 14.12 -6.88 -45.44
N ARG A 200 13.15 -7.61 -44.86
CA ARG A 200 11.88 -7.95 -45.51
C ARG A 200 10.64 -7.57 -44.72
N ILE A 201 10.74 -7.44 -43.39
CA ILE A 201 9.60 -7.14 -42.52
C ILE A 201 9.80 -5.78 -41.88
N PHE A 202 8.90 -4.82 -42.15
CA PHE A 202 8.92 -3.51 -41.51
C PHE A 202 8.03 -3.49 -40.27
N SER A 203 8.58 -3.05 -39.15
CA SER A 203 7.96 -3.11 -37.84
C SER A 203 7.86 -1.74 -37.17
N MET A 204 6.70 -1.43 -36.59
CA MET A 204 6.38 -0.15 -35.95
C MET A 204 5.28 -0.32 -34.89
N HIS A 205 5.01 0.70 -34.08
CA HIS A 205 3.90 0.64 -33.13
C HIS A 205 2.52 0.82 -33.81
N GLY A 206 2.28 2.02 -34.33
CA GLY A 206 1.02 2.42 -34.94
C GLY A 206 0.93 1.96 -36.39
N GLY A 207 1.22 2.84 -37.35
CA GLY A 207 1.01 2.48 -38.76
C GLY A 207 1.65 3.44 -39.74
N LEU A 208 1.40 3.23 -41.02
CA LEU A 208 2.06 3.98 -42.08
C LEU A 208 1.74 5.47 -42.03
N SER A 209 2.67 6.28 -42.51
CA SER A 209 2.48 7.72 -42.70
C SER A 209 2.41 8.09 -44.19
N PRO A 210 1.52 9.02 -44.60
CA PRO A 210 1.54 9.57 -45.95
C PRO A 210 2.80 10.38 -46.23
N LEU A 211 3.62 10.71 -45.22
CA LEU A 211 4.90 11.41 -45.35
C LEU A 211 6.08 10.46 -45.53
N LEU A 212 5.90 9.16 -45.27
CA LEU A 212 6.94 8.16 -45.43
C LEU A 212 7.07 7.78 -46.91
N ARG A 213 8.23 8.07 -47.48
CA ARG A 213 8.63 7.81 -48.87
C ARG A 213 9.98 7.11 -48.96
N SER A 214 10.80 7.22 -47.91
CA SER A 214 12.08 6.51 -47.77
C SER A 214 12.32 6.19 -46.31
N MET A 215 12.91 5.03 -46.04
CA MET A 215 13.36 4.62 -44.70
C MET A 215 14.39 5.59 -44.10
N ASP A 216 15.12 6.33 -44.94
CA ASP A 216 16.04 7.38 -44.50
C ASP A 216 15.34 8.50 -43.73
N GLN A 217 14.05 8.74 -43.99
CA GLN A 217 13.30 9.74 -43.23
C GLN A 217 13.15 9.32 -41.76
N ILE A 218 13.01 8.02 -41.49
CA ILE A 218 12.98 7.50 -40.12
C ILE A 218 14.37 7.58 -39.49
N ARG A 219 15.42 7.19 -40.24
CA ARG A 219 16.83 7.26 -39.78
C ARG A 219 17.24 8.68 -39.36
N ARG A 220 16.67 9.72 -40.02
CA ARG A 220 16.94 11.13 -39.75
C ARG A 220 16.13 11.74 -38.60
N ILE A 221 15.18 11.02 -38.02
CA ILE A 221 14.49 11.51 -36.81
C ILE A 221 15.52 11.54 -35.67
N ALA A 222 15.88 12.76 -35.27
CA ALA A 222 16.81 13.00 -34.17
C ALA A 222 16.20 12.56 -32.84
N ARG A 223 17.01 11.95 -31.98
CA ARG A 223 16.66 11.57 -30.61
C ARG A 223 17.68 12.18 -29.65
N PRO A 224 17.29 12.60 -28.43
CA PRO A 224 15.95 12.51 -27.85
C PRO A 224 14.93 13.48 -28.47
N VAL A 225 13.65 13.08 -28.55
CA VAL A 225 12.58 13.91 -29.10
C VAL A 225 11.24 13.61 -28.43
N GLU A 226 10.40 14.62 -28.20
CA GLU A 226 9.01 14.42 -27.77
C GLU A 226 8.09 14.13 -28.97
N VAL A 227 7.00 13.40 -28.76
CA VAL A 227 6.07 13.08 -29.84
C VAL A 227 5.28 14.34 -30.24
N PRO A 228 5.39 14.82 -31.49
CA PRO A 228 4.64 15.98 -31.94
C PRO A 228 3.15 15.65 -32.15
N ALA A 229 2.30 16.68 -32.16
CA ALA A 229 0.86 16.52 -32.40
C ALA A 229 0.52 16.01 -33.82
N SER A 230 1.43 16.15 -34.79
CA SER A 230 1.28 15.62 -36.15
C SER A 230 2.64 15.43 -36.84
N GLY A 231 2.64 14.75 -37.98
CA GLY A 231 3.83 14.51 -38.80
C GLY A 231 4.32 13.07 -38.71
N LEU A 232 5.44 12.77 -39.37
CA LEU A 232 5.92 11.40 -39.58
C LEU A 232 6.04 10.60 -38.27
N LEU A 233 6.68 11.15 -37.25
CA LEU A 233 6.81 10.48 -35.95
C LEU A 233 5.45 10.20 -35.30
N SER A 234 4.54 11.18 -35.33
CA SER A 234 3.18 11.02 -34.79
C SER A 234 2.42 9.91 -35.53
N ASP A 235 2.46 9.94 -36.86
CA ASP A 235 1.77 8.96 -37.70
C ASP A 235 2.28 7.52 -37.46
N LEU A 236 3.60 7.34 -37.31
CA LEU A 236 4.21 6.02 -37.03
C LEU A 236 3.74 5.42 -35.69
N LEU A 237 3.31 6.26 -34.74
CA LEU A 237 2.85 5.82 -33.42
C LEU A 237 1.32 5.74 -33.29
N TRP A 238 0.56 6.39 -34.19
CA TRP A 238 -0.90 6.58 -34.01
C TRP A 238 -1.77 6.16 -35.20
N SER A 239 -1.20 5.84 -36.37
CA SER A 239 -2.00 5.55 -37.57
C SER A 239 -2.60 4.14 -37.52
N ASP A 240 -3.77 3.95 -38.15
CA ASP A 240 -4.52 2.69 -38.15
C ASP A 240 -4.91 2.19 -39.55
N PRO A 241 -4.82 0.88 -39.84
CA PRO A 241 -5.47 0.30 -41.00
C PRO A 241 -7.00 0.37 -40.86
N THR A 242 -7.69 0.53 -41.99
CA THR A 242 -9.15 0.49 -42.05
C THR A 242 -9.66 -0.23 -43.29
N HIS A 243 -10.82 -0.88 -43.16
CA HIS A 243 -11.55 -1.51 -44.25
C HIS A 243 -12.51 -0.56 -44.98
N ASP A 244 -12.78 0.62 -44.41
CA ASP A 244 -13.91 1.46 -44.81
C ASP A 244 -13.65 2.27 -46.09
N HIS A 245 -12.39 2.50 -46.45
CA HIS A 245 -12.02 3.21 -47.68
C HIS A 245 -10.65 2.81 -48.24
N ARG A 246 -10.40 3.22 -49.48
CA ARG A 246 -9.07 3.12 -50.13
C ARG A 246 -8.26 4.38 -49.86
N GLY A 247 -6.94 4.28 -49.97
CA GLY A 247 -6.01 5.40 -49.77
C GLY A 247 -5.94 5.86 -48.31
N TRP A 248 -5.76 7.17 -48.12
CA TRP A 248 -5.60 7.80 -46.80
C TRP A 248 -6.87 8.53 -46.37
N SER A 249 -7.17 8.51 -45.07
CA SER A 249 -8.19 9.39 -44.48
C SER A 249 -7.82 9.83 -43.06
N SER A 250 -8.76 10.53 -42.41
CA SER A 250 -8.66 10.93 -41.01
C SER A 250 -8.79 9.70 -40.11
N ASN A 251 -7.97 9.63 -39.06
CA ASN A 251 -8.11 8.58 -38.06
C ASN A 251 -9.19 8.95 -37.03
N ASP A 252 -10.04 7.99 -36.65
CA ASP A 252 -11.08 8.13 -35.64
C ASP A 252 -10.50 8.46 -34.24
N ARG A 253 -9.22 8.16 -34.03
CA ARG A 253 -8.50 8.54 -32.79
C ARG A 253 -8.24 10.04 -32.65
N GLY A 254 -8.38 10.82 -33.73
CA GLY A 254 -8.02 12.24 -33.75
C GLY A 254 -6.50 12.51 -33.83
N ALA A 255 -5.67 11.47 -33.96
CA ALA A 255 -4.22 11.54 -34.16
C ALA A 255 -3.78 10.49 -35.18
N GLY A 256 -2.68 10.74 -35.90
CA GLY A 256 -2.22 9.89 -37.00
C GLY A 256 -3.16 9.89 -38.21
N LYS A 257 -3.10 8.84 -39.03
CA LYS A 257 -3.89 8.66 -40.25
C LYS A 257 -4.55 7.29 -40.30
N ALA A 258 -5.68 7.19 -40.99
CA ALA A 258 -6.26 5.91 -41.36
C ALA A 258 -5.85 5.55 -42.80
N PHE A 259 -5.56 4.27 -43.07
CA PHE A 259 -5.10 3.82 -44.39
C PHE A 259 -5.70 2.49 -44.85
N GLY A 260 -6.02 2.42 -46.15
CA GLY A 260 -6.61 1.24 -46.78
C GLY A 260 -5.59 0.19 -47.26
N PRO A 261 -6.07 -0.99 -47.72
CA PRO A 261 -5.21 -2.09 -48.19
C PRO A 261 -4.28 -1.75 -49.37
N ASP A 262 -4.67 -0.78 -50.21
CA ASP A 262 -3.87 -0.34 -51.35
C ASP A 262 -2.63 0.45 -50.93
N VAL A 263 -2.69 1.15 -49.80
CA VAL A 263 -1.54 1.86 -49.21
C VAL A 263 -0.48 0.86 -48.76
N VAL A 264 -0.89 -0.20 -48.05
CA VAL A 264 0.00 -1.28 -47.61
C VAL A 264 0.66 -1.96 -48.80
N THR A 265 -0.13 -2.35 -49.80
CA THR A 265 0.38 -3.02 -51.01
C THR A 265 1.39 -2.16 -51.77
N ARG A 266 1.11 -0.85 -51.89
CA ARG A 266 1.99 0.10 -52.56
C ARG A 266 3.30 0.27 -51.79
N PHE A 267 3.21 0.50 -50.48
CA PHE A 267 4.35 0.70 -49.61
C PHE A 267 5.33 -0.47 -49.66
N LEU A 268 4.83 -1.70 -49.49
CA LEU A 268 5.65 -2.90 -49.55
C LEU A 268 6.37 -3.07 -50.89
N LYS A 269 5.67 -2.79 -51.99
CA LYS A 269 6.25 -2.85 -53.33
C LYS A 269 7.32 -1.77 -53.54
N GLU A 270 7.08 -0.54 -53.09
CA GLU A 270 8.01 0.58 -53.24
C GLU A 270 9.29 0.42 -52.43
N HIS A 271 9.22 -0.30 -51.31
CA HIS A 271 10.33 -0.51 -50.38
C HIS A 271 10.96 -1.91 -50.45
N ASP A 272 10.51 -2.77 -51.37
CA ASP A 272 10.95 -4.17 -51.51
C ASP A 272 10.85 -4.97 -50.19
N LEU A 273 9.67 -4.91 -49.57
CA LEU A 273 9.33 -5.60 -48.34
C LEU A 273 8.18 -6.59 -48.58
N ASP A 274 8.10 -7.61 -47.73
CA ASP A 274 7.08 -8.65 -47.80
C ASP A 274 5.92 -8.43 -46.82
N LEU A 275 6.21 -7.87 -45.64
CA LEU A 275 5.26 -7.79 -44.54
C LEU A 275 5.45 -6.50 -43.72
N ILE A 276 4.34 -5.94 -43.23
CA ILE A 276 4.31 -4.96 -42.16
C ILE A 276 3.88 -5.65 -40.87
N CYS A 277 4.63 -5.49 -39.78
CA CYS A 277 4.24 -5.92 -38.45
C CYS A 277 3.99 -4.70 -37.56
N ARG A 278 2.81 -4.61 -36.95
CA ARG A 278 2.44 -3.48 -36.07
C ARG A 278 1.72 -3.93 -34.81
N ALA A 279 1.44 -3.00 -33.91
CA ALA A 279 0.72 -3.23 -32.66
C ALA A 279 -0.51 -2.29 -32.54
N HIS A 280 -0.77 -1.66 -31.39
CA HIS A 280 -1.65 -0.50 -31.17
C HIS A 280 -3.18 -0.69 -31.28
N GLN A 281 -3.68 -1.67 -32.05
CA GLN A 281 -5.10 -2.01 -32.11
C GLN A 281 -5.36 -3.32 -31.37
N VAL A 282 -6.29 -3.30 -30.41
CA VAL A 282 -6.78 -4.51 -29.76
C VAL A 282 -7.53 -5.36 -30.78
N VAL A 283 -7.15 -6.62 -30.89
CA VAL A 283 -7.71 -7.60 -31.84
C VAL A 283 -8.07 -8.88 -31.07
N GLU A 284 -9.19 -9.51 -31.44
CA GLU A 284 -9.83 -10.58 -30.65
C GLU A 284 -8.89 -11.77 -30.37
N ASP A 285 -8.19 -12.25 -31.38
CA ASP A 285 -7.28 -13.41 -31.27
C ASP A 285 -5.85 -13.01 -30.84
N GLY A 286 -5.62 -11.74 -30.47
CA GLY A 286 -4.29 -11.19 -30.18
C GLY A 286 -3.44 -10.94 -31.42
N PHE A 287 -3.88 -11.39 -32.61
CA PHE A 287 -3.30 -10.97 -33.88
C PHE A 287 -4.36 -10.86 -34.98
N GLU A 288 -4.11 -10.04 -35.99
CA GLU A 288 -5.01 -9.90 -37.14
C GLU A 288 -4.22 -9.62 -38.43
N PHE A 289 -4.62 -10.27 -39.52
CA PHE A 289 -4.04 -10.02 -40.84
C PHE A 289 -4.88 -9.03 -41.64
N PHE A 290 -4.20 -8.10 -42.31
CA PHE A 290 -4.79 -7.09 -43.17
C PHE A 290 -4.14 -7.11 -44.57
N ALA A 291 -4.82 -6.50 -45.55
CA ALA A 291 -4.33 -6.32 -46.92
C ALA A 291 -3.81 -7.61 -47.59
N ASN A 292 -4.59 -8.69 -47.58
CA ASN A 292 -4.20 -10.01 -48.08
C ASN A 292 -2.97 -10.58 -47.35
N ARG A 293 -2.97 -10.50 -46.01
CA ARG A 293 -1.90 -11.00 -45.12
C ARG A 293 -0.54 -10.32 -45.32
N ARG A 294 -0.55 -9.09 -45.83
CA ARG A 294 0.64 -8.24 -46.03
C ARG A 294 0.89 -7.27 -44.89
N LEU A 295 -0.07 -7.13 -43.98
CA LEU A 295 0.12 -6.47 -42.70
C LEU A 295 -0.40 -7.41 -41.61
N VAL A 296 0.31 -7.49 -40.49
CA VAL A 296 -0.13 -8.17 -39.29
C VAL A 296 -0.12 -7.20 -38.11
N THR A 297 -1.23 -7.14 -37.40
CA THR A 297 -1.34 -6.49 -36.09
C THR A 297 -1.10 -7.55 -35.02
N VAL A 298 -0.25 -7.27 -34.05
CA VAL A 298 0.07 -8.12 -32.90
C VAL A 298 -0.27 -7.37 -31.61
N PHE A 299 -1.05 -7.98 -30.75
CA PHE A 299 -1.45 -7.45 -29.46
C PHE A 299 -1.14 -8.50 -28.38
N SER A 300 -0.25 -8.18 -27.45
CA SER A 300 0.31 -9.18 -26.54
C SER A 300 -0.36 -9.19 -25.16
N ALA A 301 -1.23 -8.23 -24.87
CA ALA A 301 -1.99 -8.11 -23.63
C ALA A 301 -3.35 -8.85 -23.71
N PRO A 302 -3.50 -10.05 -23.09
CA PRO A 302 -4.78 -10.77 -23.05
C PRO A 302 -5.76 -10.12 -22.09
N ASN A 303 -7.07 -10.27 -22.36
CA ASN A 303 -8.15 -9.64 -21.60
C ASN A 303 -7.83 -8.16 -21.29
N TYR A 304 -7.54 -7.41 -22.35
CA TYR A 304 -7.05 -6.05 -22.27
C TYR A 304 -7.90 -5.20 -21.33
N CYS A 305 -7.25 -4.40 -20.47
CA CYS A 305 -7.89 -3.60 -19.41
C CYS A 305 -8.84 -4.38 -18.46
N GLY A 306 -8.77 -5.72 -18.44
CA GLY A 306 -9.71 -6.57 -17.72
C GLY A 306 -11.14 -6.58 -18.28
N LYS A 307 -11.32 -6.16 -19.54
CA LYS A 307 -12.65 -5.90 -20.13
C LYS A 307 -12.87 -6.51 -21.51
N PHE A 308 -11.82 -6.81 -22.26
CA PHE A 308 -11.93 -7.06 -23.70
C PHE A 308 -11.94 -8.54 -24.11
N ASP A 309 -11.83 -9.50 -23.19
CA ASP A 309 -11.86 -10.97 -23.41
C ASP A 309 -11.00 -11.48 -24.61
N ASN A 310 -10.09 -10.65 -25.11
CA ASN A 310 -9.22 -10.94 -26.23
C ASN A 310 -8.07 -11.85 -25.78
N ALA A 311 -7.54 -12.64 -26.71
CA ALA A 311 -6.28 -13.33 -26.51
C ALA A 311 -5.09 -12.36 -26.66
N GLY A 312 -3.93 -12.76 -26.13
CA GLY A 312 -2.64 -12.14 -26.41
C GLY A 312 -1.82 -13.04 -27.33
N ALA A 313 -1.02 -12.45 -28.22
CA ALA A 313 -0.16 -13.16 -29.16
C ALA A 313 1.31 -12.78 -29.06
N LEU A 314 2.17 -13.73 -29.46
CA LEU A 314 3.61 -13.57 -29.67
C LEU A 314 3.93 -14.05 -31.08
N MET A 315 4.47 -13.19 -31.94
CA MET A 315 4.84 -13.57 -33.30
C MET A 315 6.28 -14.09 -33.33
N SER A 316 6.53 -15.26 -33.90
CA SER A 316 7.89 -15.76 -34.12
C SER A 316 8.27 -15.60 -35.58
N VAL A 317 9.46 -15.07 -35.85
CA VAL A 317 10.08 -15.01 -37.17
C VAL A 317 11.28 -15.95 -37.13
N ASP A 318 11.25 -17.00 -37.94
CA ASP A 318 12.36 -17.96 -38.02
C ASP A 318 13.43 -17.51 -39.03
N GLN A 319 14.49 -18.31 -39.18
CA GLN A 319 15.62 -18.01 -40.07
C GLN A 319 15.22 -17.93 -41.56
N ASP A 320 14.13 -18.59 -41.95
CA ASP A 320 13.59 -18.57 -43.30
C ASP A 320 12.55 -17.43 -43.48
N LEU A 321 12.43 -16.55 -42.47
CA LEU A 321 11.45 -15.46 -42.38
C LEU A 321 9.99 -15.95 -42.43
N LEU A 322 9.76 -17.24 -42.16
CA LEU A 322 8.43 -17.75 -41.94
C LEU A 322 7.93 -17.24 -40.60
N CYS A 323 6.65 -16.88 -40.59
CA CYS A 323 6.00 -16.27 -39.44
C CYS A 323 4.94 -17.22 -38.85
N PRO A 324 5.31 -18.39 -38.29
CA PRO A 324 4.35 -19.26 -37.65
C PRO A 324 3.80 -18.56 -36.39
N ALA A 325 2.49 -18.27 -36.39
CA ALA A 325 1.80 -17.75 -35.22
C ALA A 325 1.66 -18.87 -34.18
N HIS A 326 2.53 -18.86 -33.16
CA HIS A 326 2.43 -19.75 -32.01
C HIS A 326 2.18 -18.91 -30.76
N PHE A 327 0.91 -18.84 -30.32
CA PHE A 327 0.43 -19.09 -28.94
C PHE A 327 -0.97 -18.48 -28.74
N ARG A 328 -1.91 -19.26 -28.16
CA ARG A 328 -3.24 -18.82 -27.69
C ARG A 328 -3.22 -18.79 -26.15
N CYS A 329 -3.13 -17.61 -25.54
CA CYS A 329 -3.47 -17.48 -24.11
C CYS A 329 -4.99 -17.28 -23.98
N ALA A 330 -5.75 -18.37 -24.06
CA ALA A 330 -7.17 -18.34 -23.67
C ALA A 330 -7.26 -18.44 -22.14
N VAL A 331 -8.09 -17.62 -21.51
CA VAL A 331 -8.46 -17.78 -20.10
C VAL A 331 -9.04 -19.20 -19.94
N SER A 332 -8.33 -20.07 -19.23
CA SER A 332 -8.74 -21.45 -19.00
C SER A 332 -10.04 -21.50 -18.20
N ARG A 333 -11.19 -21.63 -18.87
CA ARG A 333 -12.40 -22.23 -18.29
C ARG A 333 -12.28 -23.75 -18.38
N ILE A 334 -12.36 -24.44 -17.25
CA ILE A 334 -12.51 -25.89 -17.16
C ILE A 334 -13.86 -26.27 -17.81
N PRO A 335 -13.92 -27.25 -18.74
CA PRO A 335 -15.16 -27.61 -19.41
C PRO A 335 -15.95 -28.65 -18.60
N ILE A 336 -17.25 -28.39 -18.40
CA ILE A 336 -18.25 -29.45 -18.24
C ILE A 336 -19.18 -29.37 -19.45
N THR A 337 -19.15 -30.45 -20.23
CA THR A 337 -20.07 -30.92 -21.27
C THR A 337 -21.56 -30.68 -20.93
N ASN A 338 -22.56 -30.53 -21.81
CA ASN A 338 -22.76 -30.92 -23.20
C ASN A 338 -24.05 -30.23 -23.73
N ILE A 339 -24.08 -29.95 -25.04
CA ILE A 339 -25.20 -30.10 -26.01
C ILE A 339 -26.53 -29.35 -25.74
N ILE A 340 -26.88 -28.48 -26.70
CA ILE A 340 -28.16 -28.33 -27.45
C ILE A 340 -28.40 -26.84 -27.80
N THR A 341 -28.65 -26.62 -29.10
CA THR A 341 -29.14 -25.39 -29.78
C THR A 341 -28.17 -24.24 -30.08
N MET A 342 -27.38 -24.48 -31.13
CA MET A 342 -27.18 -23.47 -32.18
C MET A 342 -28.46 -23.42 -33.03
N LEU A 343 -28.85 -22.23 -33.53
CA LEU A 343 -30.03 -21.88 -34.35
C LEU A 343 -31.20 -21.29 -33.56
N PHE A 344 -31.23 -19.96 -33.42
CA PHE A 344 -32.24 -19.11 -34.05
C PHE A 344 -31.83 -17.63 -33.95
N THR A 345 -31.82 -17.03 -35.12
CA THR A 345 -31.47 -15.68 -35.55
C THR A 345 -32.12 -14.53 -34.78
N LEU A 346 -31.34 -13.45 -34.65
CA LEU A 346 -31.71 -12.05 -34.88
C LEU A 346 -33.21 -11.72 -34.81
N THR A 347 -33.63 -11.10 -33.69
CA THR A 347 -34.51 -9.91 -33.63
C THR A 347 -34.82 -9.63 -32.17
N LEU A 348 -34.20 -8.58 -31.61
CA LEU A 348 -34.71 -7.67 -30.56
C LEU A 348 -33.51 -6.87 -30.00
N PHE A 349 -32.98 -6.01 -30.86
CA PHE A 349 -32.23 -4.84 -30.42
C PHE A 349 -33.27 -3.83 -29.93
N GLN A 350 -33.60 -3.87 -28.64
CA GLN A 350 -34.01 -2.73 -27.81
C GLN A 350 -34.53 -3.25 -26.47
N VAL A 351 -34.11 -2.57 -25.39
CA VAL A 351 -34.41 -2.83 -23.98
C VAL A 351 -33.55 -3.90 -23.31
N SER A 352 -32.32 -3.54 -22.96
CA SER A 352 -31.64 -3.98 -21.73
C SER A 352 -30.52 -2.99 -21.37
N LEU A 353 -30.90 -1.73 -21.16
CA LEU A 353 -30.24 -0.91 -20.16
C LEU A 353 -30.77 -1.37 -18.79
N LEU A 354 -29.87 -1.58 -17.84
CA LEU A 354 -30.09 -1.94 -16.42
C LEU A 354 -30.23 -3.44 -16.09
N VAL A 355 -29.12 -4.19 -16.13
CA VAL A 355 -28.80 -5.17 -15.08
C VAL A 355 -27.30 -5.12 -14.82
N PHE A 356 -26.88 -4.34 -13.82
CA PHE A 356 -25.57 -4.55 -13.19
C PHE A 356 -25.61 -5.95 -12.56
N PRO A 357 -24.61 -6.82 -12.78
CA PRO A 357 -24.62 -8.13 -12.15
C PRO A 357 -24.52 -7.97 -10.64
N ALA A 358 -25.42 -8.65 -9.94
CA ALA A 358 -25.61 -8.63 -8.49
C ALA A 358 -24.46 -9.31 -7.71
N ALA A 359 -23.23 -8.80 -7.83
CA ALA A 359 -22.08 -9.23 -7.02
C ALA A 359 -22.01 -8.53 -5.64
N ALA A 360 -23.05 -7.76 -5.28
CA ALA A 360 -22.99 -6.71 -4.27
C ALA A 360 -23.26 -7.14 -2.81
N GLN A 361 -23.37 -8.43 -2.48
CA GLN A 361 -23.61 -8.94 -1.11
C GLN A 361 -23.21 -10.43 -1.01
N GLN A 362 -21.91 -10.71 -1.11
CA GLN A 362 -21.36 -12.06 -0.92
C GLN A 362 -20.14 -11.98 0.00
N ILE A 363 -20.02 -12.91 0.93
CA ILE A 363 -18.80 -13.06 1.74
C ILE A 363 -17.79 -13.80 0.87
N GLN A 364 -16.71 -13.11 0.52
CA GLN A 364 -15.67 -13.62 -0.37
C GLN A 364 -14.39 -13.98 0.37
N ASP A 365 -14.10 -13.25 1.46
CA ASP A 365 -12.87 -13.39 2.18
C ASP A 365 -13.12 -13.77 3.64
N VAL A 366 -12.36 -14.76 4.13
CA VAL A 366 -12.44 -15.25 5.50
C VAL A 366 -11.06 -15.57 6.04
N TRP A 367 -10.74 -15.02 7.21
CA TRP A 367 -9.48 -15.20 7.92
C TRP A 367 -9.74 -15.85 9.27
N GLN A 368 -8.87 -16.76 9.71
CA GLN A 368 -9.09 -17.54 10.93
C GLN A 368 -7.85 -17.72 11.81
N THR A 369 -8.09 -17.62 13.11
CA THR A 369 -7.19 -18.03 14.19
C THR A 369 -7.98 -18.95 15.12
N THR A 370 -7.71 -20.26 15.09
CA THR A 370 -8.46 -21.22 15.89
C THR A 370 -7.82 -21.42 17.27
N ALA A 371 -8.65 -21.65 18.28
CA ALA A 371 -8.19 -21.84 19.67
C ALA A 371 -7.21 -23.01 19.84
N ASN A 372 -7.31 -24.03 18.96
CA ASN A 372 -6.42 -25.18 18.93
C ASN A 372 -5.16 -24.99 18.05
N LYS A 373 -4.90 -23.78 17.55
CA LYS A 373 -3.77 -23.43 16.67
C LYS A 373 -3.74 -24.14 15.30
N ALA A 374 -4.82 -24.81 14.88
CA ALA A 374 -4.89 -25.43 13.56
C ALA A 374 -4.89 -24.40 12.41
N SER A 375 -5.34 -23.18 12.67
CA SER A 375 -5.18 -22.03 11.79
C SER A 375 -4.71 -20.84 12.60
N LEU A 376 -3.72 -20.11 12.09
CA LEU A 376 -3.06 -19.00 12.77
C LEU A 376 -2.99 -17.81 11.82
N PHE A 377 -4.00 -16.92 11.91
CA PHE A 377 -4.22 -15.82 10.97
C PHE A 377 -4.10 -16.25 9.50
N ALA A 378 -4.86 -17.29 9.14
CA ALA A 378 -4.82 -17.88 7.80
C ALA A 378 -6.04 -17.46 6.96
N ASP A 379 -5.81 -17.20 5.68
CA ASP A 379 -6.85 -17.08 4.66
C ASP A 379 -7.49 -18.46 4.41
N VAL A 380 -8.76 -18.59 4.78
CA VAL A 380 -9.60 -19.78 4.61
C VAL A 380 -10.81 -19.49 3.73
N SER A 381 -10.67 -18.51 2.84
CA SER A 381 -11.73 -18.05 1.95
C SER A 381 -12.34 -19.22 1.17
N PRO A 382 -13.68 -19.30 1.11
CA PRO A 382 -14.33 -20.45 0.48
C PRO A 382 -14.15 -20.40 -1.04
N HIS A 383 -13.98 -21.57 -1.68
CA HIS A 383 -13.91 -21.66 -3.15
C HIS A 383 -15.16 -21.11 -3.86
N LYS A 384 -16.30 -21.09 -3.17
CA LYS A 384 -17.54 -20.44 -3.62
C LYS A 384 -17.92 -19.37 -2.60
N PRO A 385 -18.19 -18.12 -3.02
CA PRO A 385 -18.65 -17.07 -2.11
C PRO A 385 -19.93 -17.48 -1.37
N ILE A 386 -20.10 -16.96 -0.15
CA ILE A 386 -21.30 -17.22 0.65
C ILE A 386 -22.31 -16.12 0.38
N ASP A 387 -23.45 -16.50 -0.19
CA ASP A 387 -24.51 -15.56 -0.59
C ASP A 387 -25.32 -15.05 0.60
N PHE A 388 -25.61 -13.75 0.59
CA PHE A 388 -26.71 -13.20 1.40
C PHE A 388 -28.04 -13.44 0.66
N VAL A 389 -28.87 -14.31 1.23
CA VAL A 389 -30.16 -14.71 0.66
C VAL A 389 -31.33 -14.13 1.44
N LYS A 390 -32.50 -14.01 0.80
CA LYS A 390 -33.71 -13.59 1.50
C LYS A 390 -34.10 -14.65 2.54
N PRO A 391 -34.27 -14.30 3.83
CA PRO A 391 -34.62 -15.27 4.86
C PRO A 391 -36.00 -15.87 4.63
N GLY A 392 -36.20 -17.09 5.14
CA GLY A 392 -37.53 -17.70 5.24
C GLY A 392 -38.44 -16.89 6.16
N LEU A 393 -39.76 -17.04 5.98
CA LEU A 393 -40.76 -16.30 6.78
C LEU A 393 -40.57 -16.62 8.28
N GLY A 394 -40.26 -15.61 9.09
CA GLY A 394 -40.03 -15.76 10.54
C GLY A 394 -38.64 -16.21 10.97
N ALA A 395 -37.65 -16.31 10.06
CA ALA A 395 -36.28 -16.66 10.42
C ALA A 395 -35.57 -15.49 11.13
N LEU A 396 -35.15 -15.72 12.38
CA LEU A 396 -34.33 -14.79 13.16
C LEU A 396 -32.84 -15.01 12.87
N ALA A 397 -32.07 -13.92 12.78
CA ALA A 397 -30.62 -13.99 12.64
C ALA A 397 -29.91 -14.01 14.00
N ASP A 398 -28.75 -14.67 14.10
CA ASP A 398 -27.93 -14.68 15.31
C ASP A 398 -27.10 -13.39 15.44
N ILE A 399 -26.58 -12.87 14.32
CA ILE A 399 -25.82 -11.61 14.24
C ILE A 399 -26.59 -10.64 13.34
N VAL A 400 -26.83 -9.41 13.78
CA VAL A 400 -27.52 -8.38 13.01
C VAL A 400 -26.62 -7.16 12.86
N VAL A 401 -26.28 -6.80 11.62
CA VAL A 401 -25.44 -5.64 11.30
C VAL A 401 -26.32 -4.43 10.99
N ALA A 402 -26.14 -3.37 11.77
CA ALA A 402 -26.80 -2.08 11.59
C ALA A 402 -25.78 -1.05 11.07
N ASP A 403 -25.50 -1.10 9.78
CA ASP A 403 -24.48 -0.27 9.12
C ASP A 403 -24.84 1.23 9.03
N SER A 404 -26.11 1.58 9.27
CA SER A 404 -26.55 2.96 9.44
C SER A 404 -26.19 3.55 10.82
N GLN A 405 -25.82 2.72 11.80
CA GLN A 405 -25.34 3.17 13.11
C GLN A 405 -23.82 3.22 13.08
N THR A 406 -23.26 4.42 12.99
CA THR A 406 -21.81 4.63 12.87
C THR A 406 -21.23 5.17 14.18
N PHE A 407 -20.01 4.75 14.52
CA PHE A 407 -19.28 5.20 15.70
C PHE A 407 -17.92 5.79 15.30
N GLN A 408 -16.89 5.64 16.15
CA GLN A 408 -15.57 6.20 15.91
C GLN A 408 -14.84 5.53 14.73
N THR A 409 -13.96 6.31 14.09
CA THR A 409 -12.97 5.77 13.15
C THR A 409 -11.88 5.05 13.92
N ILE A 410 -11.42 3.92 13.40
CA ILE A 410 -10.30 3.20 13.98
C ILE A 410 -9.01 3.75 13.36
N GLU A 411 -8.21 4.44 14.16
CA GLU A 411 -6.97 5.07 13.72
C GLU A 411 -5.88 4.04 13.45
N GLY A 412 -5.82 2.96 14.24
CA GLY A 412 -4.86 1.90 13.98
C GLY A 412 -4.67 0.86 15.08
N PHE A 413 -3.89 -0.17 14.72
CA PHE A 413 -3.43 -1.22 15.60
C PHE A 413 -1.91 -1.40 15.47
N GLY A 414 -1.30 -1.97 16.50
CA GLY A 414 0.11 -2.36 16.49
C GLY A 414 0.68 -2.50 17.91
N GLY A 415 1.88 -1.99 18.15
CA GLY A 415 2.51 -2.14 19.45
C GLY A 415 3.63 -1.14 19.70
N SER A 416 4.28 -1.27 20.85
CA SER A 416 5.40 -0.44 21.25
C SER A 416 6.73 -0.95 20.71
N LEU A 417 7.42 -0.11 19.95
CA LEU A 417 8.80 -0.31 19.56
C LEU A 417 9.71 0.26 20.66
N THR A 418 9.91 -0.53 21.71
CA THR A 418 10.87 -0.23 22.79
C THR A 418 12.31 -0.34 22.28
N ASP A 419 13.29 0.18 23.03
CA ASP A 419 14.71 -0.01 22.70
C ASP A 419 15.05 -1.50 22.61
N SER A 420 14.51 -2.31 23.53
CA SER A 420 14.66 -3.77 23.49
C SER A 420 14.05 -4.42 22.25
N SER A 421 12.85 -3.98 21.84
CA SER A 421 12.22 -4.48 20.60
C SER A 421 13.04 -4.11 19.37
N ALA A 422 13.49 -2.86 19.27
CA ALA A 422 14.31 -2.39 18.17
C ALA A 422 15.67 -3.08 18.13
N LEU A 423 16.30 -3.32 19.28
CA LEU A 423 17.56 -4.08 19.38
C LEU A 423 17.37 -5.52 18.93
N THR A 424 16.30 -6.19 19.39
CA THR A 424 15.99 -7.58 19.05
C THR A 424 15.79 -7.73 17.54
N LEU A 425 15.01 -6.84 16.93
CA LEU A 425 14.79 -6.82 15.49
C LEU A 425 16.05 -6.45 14.70
N SER A 426 16.84 -5.48 15.17
CA SER A 426 18.11 -5.10 14.51
C SER A 426 19.15 -6.21 14.55
N ASN A 427 19.24 -6.94 15.66
CA ASN A 427 20.09 -8.11 15.79
C ASN A 427 19.64 -9.22 14.84
N LEU A 428 18.31 -9.46 14.76
CA LEU A 428 17.75 -10.38 13.78
C LEU A 428 18.08 -9.95 12.35
N LYS A 429 17.94 -8.66 12.00
CA LYS A 429 18.28 -8.15 10.67
C LYS A 429 19.74 -8.44 10.30
N SER A 430 20.65 -8.26 11.25
CA SER A 430 22.08 -8.54 11.06
C SER A 430 22.38 -10.02 10.91
N LYS A 431 21.59 -10.89 11.58
CA LYS A 431 21.80 -12.34 11.61
C LYS A 431 21.06 -13.10 10.50
N ASN A 432 19.83 -12.70 10.21
CA ASN A 432 18.90 -13.28 9.27
C ASN A 432 17.96 -12.18 8.73
N ALA A 433 18.45 -11.43 7.75
CA ALA A 433 17.72 -10.32 7.14
C ALA A 433 16.38 -10.75 6.53
N THR A 434 16.30 -11.98 6.00
CA THR A 434 15.06 -12.53 5.44
C THR A 434 13.98 -12.67 6.51
N ALA A 435 14.31 -13.27 7.66
CA ALA A 435 13.38 -13.38 8.79
C ALA A 435 12.94 -12.00 9.33
N TYR A 436 13.87 -11.04 9.41
CA TYR A 436 13.53 -9.67 9.79
C TYR A 436 12.50 -9.05 8.83
N TRP A 437 12.74 -9.11 7.53
CA TRP A 437 11.82 -8.52 6.54
C TRP A 437 10.50 -9.28 6.47
N GLU A 438 10.50 -10.60 6.69
CA GLU A 438 9.26 -11.38 6.85
C GLU A 438 8.41 -10.85 8.02
N ILE A 439 9.03 -10.59 9.18
CA ILE A 439 8.34 -9.99 10.33
C ILE A 439 7.78 -8.61 9.97
N VAL A 440 8.60 -7.72 9.41
CA VAL A 440 8.17 -6.36 9.09
C VAL A 440 7.03 -6.37 8.06
N HIS A 441 7.13 -7.17 6.99
CA HIS A 441 6.07 -7.29 5.99
C HIS A 441 4.79 -7.91 6.56
N TYR A 442 4.89 -9.02 7.29
CA TYR A 442 3.72 -9.71 7.81
C TYR A 442 2.96 -8.88 8.86
N MET A 443 3.68 -8.09 9.66
CA MET A 443 3.07 -7.22 10.67
C MET A 443 2.50 -5.94 10.05
N PHE A 444 3.25 -5.27 9.17
CA PHE A 444 2.96 -3.87 8.81
C PHE A 444 2.45 -3.65 7.38
N ASP A 445 2.56 -4.60 6.45
CA ASP A 445 2.06 -4.40 5.08
C ASP A 445 0.53 -4.24 5.09
N ALA A 446 0.09 -3.00 4.85
CA ALA A 446 -1.31 -2.60 4.83
C ALA A 446 -1.92 -2.64 3.42
N THR A 447 -1.22 -3.24 2.45
CA THR A 447 -1.76 -3.43 1.10
C THR A 447 -2.95 -4.38 1.14
N ASP A 448 -4.07 -3.96 0.55
CA ASP A 448 -5.23 -4.83 0.44
C ASP A 448 -4.91 -6.11 -0.33
N GLY A 449 -5.33 -7.26 0.20
CA GLY A 449 -4.99 -8.58 -0.34
C GLY A 449 -3.60 -9.10 0.02
N ALA A 450 -2.73 -8.32 0.68
CA ALA A 450 -1.48 -8.84 1.22
C ALA A 450 -1.77 -9.90 2.29
N ASN A 451 -0.94 -10.95 2.35
CA ASN A 451 -0.97 -11.89 3.46
C ASN A 451 -0.26 -11.27 4.67
N ALA A 452 -0.88 -10.28 5.30
CA ALA A 452 -0.31 -9.47 6.38
C ALA A 452 -1.40 -8.86 7.27
N ALA A 453 -1.03 -8.53 8.50
CA ALA A 453 -1.90 -7.92 9.51
C ALA A 453 -2.19 -6.43 9.24
N GLY A 454 -1.26 -5.73 8.57
CA GLY A 454 -1.41 -4.32 8.20
C GLY A 454 -1.46 -3.36 9.38
N PHE A 455 -0.71 -3.65 10.45
CA PHE A 455 -0.52 -2.70 11.56
C PHE A 455 0.03 -1.40 11.02
N ASN A 456 -0.48 -0.28 11.54
CA ASN A 456 -0.21 1.05 11.04
C ASN A 456 0.00 2.06 12.18
N TYR A 457 0.22 1.58 13.41
CA TYR A 457 0.41 2.42 14.58
C TYR A 457 1.48 1.81 15.48
N ILE A 458 2.52 2.59 15.83
CA ILE A 458 3.52 2.21 16.82
C ILE A 458 3.65 3.25 17.94
N ARG A 459 3.93 2.76 19.14
CA ARG A 459 4.25 3.59 20.32
C ARG A 459 5.74 3.52 20.63
N VAL A 460 6.38 4.63 20.95
CA VAL A 460 7.84 4.73 21.09
C VAL A 460 8.22 5.50 22.35
N PRO A 461 9.05 4.91 23.24
CA PRO A 461 9.60 5.63 24.38
C PRO A 461 10.42 6.88 24.00
N ILE A 462 10.21 7.98 24.72
CA ILE A 462 11.12 9.13 24.75
C ILE A 462 12.09 8.92 25.92
N GLY A 463 13.32 8.53 25.61
CA GLY A 463 14.30 8.13 26.61
C GLY A 463 14.12 6.67 27.04
N ALA A 464 14.78 6.29 28.13
CA ALA A 464 14.72 4.91 28.62
C ALA A 464 13.34 4.54 29.17
N SER A 465 12.93 3.31 28.88
CA SER A 465 11.84 2.60 29.54
C SER A 465 12.38 1.49 30.45
N ASP A 466 11.50 0.67 31.01
CA ASP A 466 11.83 -0.63 31.59
C ASP A 466 12.33 -1.66 30.56
N PHE A 467 12.14 -1.41 29.26
CA PHE A 467 12.67 -2.16 28.12
C PHE A 467 13.74 -1.35 27.36
N SER A 468 14.80 -1.00 28.08
CA SER A 468 15.97 -0.32 27.57
C SER A 468 17.25 -0.88 28.19
N ALA A 469 18.36 -0.91 27.47
CA ALA A 469 19.62 -1.48 27.98
C ALA A 469 20.23 -0.71 29.18
N LYS A 470 19.88 0.57 29.32
CA LYS A 470 20.34 1.46 30.40
C LYS A 470 19.33 2.59 30.62
N VAL A 471 19.44 3.25 31.77
CA VAL A 471 18.70 4.49 32.07
C VAL A 471 19.36 5.67 31.34
N TYR A 472 18.59 6.43 30.56
CA TYR A 472 19.01 7.66 29.88
C TYR A 472 17.82 8.57 29.59
N SER A 473 18.08 9.86 29.39
CA SER A 473 17.15 10.81 28.78
C SER A 473 17.79 11.46 27.54
N LEU A 474 17.01 12.26 26.82
CA LEU A 474 17.53 13.03 25.68
C LEU A 474 18.31 14.27 26.13
N ASP A 475 18.38 14.56 27.44
CA ASP A 475 19.19 15.62 28.02
C ASP A 475 19.61 15.31 29.47
N ASP A 476 20.67 14.51 29.63
CA ASP A 476 21.20 14.13 30.95
C ASP A 476 22.17 15.16 31.55
N HIS A 477 22.34 16.33 30.91
CA HIS A 477 23.21 17.39 31.44
C HIS A 477 22.52 18.15 32.56
N LYS A 478 23.01 17.95 33.79
CA LYS A 478 22.40 18.51 35.00
C LYS A 478 22.23 20.03 34.89
N GLY A 479 20.98 20.48 34.95
CA GLY A 479 20.62 21.90 35.00
C GLY A 479 20.63 22.60 33.65
N ASP A 480 20.65 21.88 32.53
CA ASP A 480 20.49 22.48 31.20
C ASP A 480 19.05 22.93 30.93
N THR A 481 18.65 24.03 31.57
CA THR A 481 17.32 24.62 31.40
C THR A 481 17.12 25.27 30.02
N THR A 482 18.21 25.43 29.25
CA THR A 482 18.17 25.95 27.87
C THR A 482 18.04 24.85 26.82
N PHE A 483 18.23 23.59 27.21
CA PHE A 483 18.26 22.42 26.31
C PHE A 483 19.26 22.59 25.16
N SER A 484 20.42 23.19 25.46
CA SER A 484 21.52 23.39 24.52
C SER A 484 22.35 22.12 24.31
N LYS A 485 22.21 21.15 25.21
CA LYS A 485 22.84 19.83 25.22
C LYS A 485 21.87 18.70 24.94
N PHE A 486 20.59 19.02 24.70
CA PHE A 486 19.62 18.07 24.19
C PHE A 486 20.19 17.34 22.96
N ASN A 487 20.11 16.01 22.97
CA ASN A 487 20.60 15.17 21.90
C ASN A 487 19.67 14.00 21.63
N ILE A 488 19.05 14.00 20.45
CA ILE A 488 18.19 12.89 20.00
C ILE A 488 18.97 11.58 19.85
N ASP A 489 20.28 11.65 19.57
CA ASP A 489 21.16 10.48 19.41
C ASP A 489 21.59 9.85 20.74
N ASN A 490 21.06 10.33 21.88
CA ASN A 490 21.13 9.57 23.13
C ASN A 490 20.26 8.30 23.05
N ALA A 491 19.19 8.32 22.24
CA ALA A 491 18.43 7.12 21.92
C ALA A 491 19.23 6.20 20.97
N PRO A 492 19.09 4.87 21.09
CA PRO A 492 19.83 3.95 20.24
C PRO A 492 19.53 4.14 18.74
N SER A 493 20.57 4.12 17.91
CA SER A 493 20.41 4.31 16.45
C SER A 493 19.51 3.27 15.79
N HIS A 494 19.51 2.03 16.30
CA HIS A 494 18.67 0.96 15.79
C HIS A 494 17.17 1.20 16.00
N LEU A 495 16.78 2.06 16.95
CA LEU A 495 15.39 2.49 17.10
C LEU A 495 14.94 3.23 15.84
N PHE A 496 15.70 4.24 15.42
CA PHE A 496 15.37 5.06 14.26
C PHE A 496 15.41 4.25 12.95
N SER A 497 16.43 3.40 12.76
CA SER A 497 16.50 2.58 11.55
C SER A 497 15.34 1.60 11.46
N THR A 498 14.92 1.00 12.58
CA THR A 498 13.77 0.07 12.59
C THR A 498 12.46 0.80 12.28
N ILE A 499 12.25 2.01 12.80
CA ILE A 499 11.07 2.82 12.44
C ILE A 499 11.07 3.13 10.94
N GLN A 500 12.21 3.54 10.39
CA GLN A 500 12.34 3.85 8.96
C GLN A 500 12.08 2.62 8.08
N ASP A 501 12.61 1.46 8.45
CA ASP A 501 12.34 0.19 7.75
C ASP A 501 10.82 -0.12 7.74
N ILE A 502 10.14 0.02 8.88
CA ILE A 502 8.68 -0.16 8.96
C ILE A 502 7.96 0.86 8.06
N MET A 503 8.39 2.12 8.02
CA MET A 503 7.81 3.15 7.15
C MET A 503 7.98 2.83 5.66
N THR A 504 9.04 2.10 5.27
CA THR A 504 9.20 1.67 3.87
C THR A 504 8.14 0.64 3.45
N VAL A 505 7.65 -0.16 4.41
CA VAL A 505 6.59 -1.16 4.19
C VAL A 505 5.22 -0.53 4.35
N ASN A 506 5.05 0.35 5.34
CA ASN A 506 3.81 1.05 5.60
C ASN A 506 4.02 2.57 5.67
N PRO A 507 3.89 3.28 4.54
CA PRO A 507 4.01 4.74 4.51
C PRO A 507 2.93 5.48 5.34
N ALA A 508 1.86 4.79 5.74
CA ALA A 508 0.79 5.35 6.57
C ALA A 508 0.99 5.10 8.08
N LEU A 509 2.19 4.64 8.49
CA LEU A 509 2.54 4.39 9.88
C LEU A 509 2.37 5.65 10.73
N LYS A 510 1.63 5.52 11.82
CA LYS A 510 1.47 6.52 12.86
C LYS A 510 2.45 6.24 13.99
N VAL A 511 3.25 7.24 14.35
CA VAL A 511 4.21 7.13 15.46
C VAL A 511 3.73 7.96 16.64
N HIS A 512 3.53 7.30 17.78
CA HIS A 512 3.12 7.92 19.04
C HIS A 512 4.27 7.86 20.05
N VAL A 513 4.78 9.01 20.46
CA VAL A 513 5.92 9.07 21.40
C VAL A 513 5.47 9.40 22.83
N VAL A 514 6.13 8.82 23.83
CA VAL A 514 5.77 9.01 25.25
C VAL A 514 6.97 8.82 26.17
N PRO A 515 7.22 9.72 27.13
CA PRO A 515 8.32 9.56 28.07
C PRO A 515 7.90 8.68 29.27
N TRP A 516 8.80 7.81 29.72
CA TRP A 516 8.65 7.13 31.01
C TRP A 516 9.05 8.01 32.18
N SER A 517 9.91 9.02 31.95
CA SER A 517 10.40 9.90 32.99
C SER A 517 10.97 11.20 32.41
N PRO A 518 10.79 12.35 33.08
CA PRO A 518 11.62 13.53 32.84
C PRO A 518 13.12 13.22 33.10
N PRO A 519 14.05 14.00 32.53
CA PRO A 519 15.47 13.91 32.88
C PRO A 519 15.71 13.90 34.38
N ALA A 520 16.70 13.13 34.84
CA ALA A 520 16.94 12.89 36.26
C ALA A 520 17.11 14.19 37.07
N TRP A 521 17.75 15.22 36.48
CA TRP A 521 17.96 16.51 37.11
C TRP A 521 16.69 17.36 37.26
N MET A 522 15.61 17.00 36.55
CA MET A 522 14.29 17.62 36.71
C MET A 522 13.47 17.02 37.85
N LYS A 523 13.94 15.94 38.48
CA LYS A 523 13.15 15.12 39.40
C LYS A 523 13.60 15.23 40.84
N LYS A 524 12.64 15.07 41.75
CA LYS A 524 12.94 14.98 43.18
C LYS A 524 13.78 13.73 43.42
N GLY A 525 14.94 13.90 44.06
CA GLY A 525 15.90 12.83 44.29
C GLY A 525 16.95 12.63 43.19
N GLY A 526 16.87 13.37 42.07
CA GLY A 526 17.92 13.38 41.06
C GLY A 526 18.06 12.06 40.28
N LYS A 527 16.99 11.26 40.19
CA LYS A 527 16.96 9.96 39.50
C LYS A 527 15.73 9.86 38.60
N MET A 528 15.86 9.14 37.48
CA MET A 528 14.73 8.85 36.59
C MET A 528 13.80 7.77 37.14
N THR A 529 14.25 6.91 38.05
CA THR A 529 13.43 5.85 38.65
C THR A 529 12.67 6.35 39.87
N GLY A 530 11.34 6.20 39.85
CA GLY A 530 10.43 6.72 40.89
C GLY A 530 10.44 8.24 41.04
N GLY A 531 9.63 8.76 41.96
CA GLY A 531 9.54 10.17 42.34
C GLY A 531 8.61 11.01 41.46
N THR A 532 8.69 12.32 41.65
CA THR A 532 7.89 13.35 40.97
C THR A 532 8.81 14.35 40.27
N ILE A 533 8.28 15.07 39.29
CA ILE A 533 8.92 16.26 38.74
C ILE A 533 9.02 17.36 39.82
N GLN A 534 10.12 18.13 39.84
CA GLN A 534 10.25 19.29 40.72
C GLN A 534 9.47 20.47 40.18
N SER A 535 8.83 21.24 41.07
CA SER A 535 7.92 22.33 40.70
C SER A 535 8.57 23.40 39.83
N GLN A 536 9.87 23.69 40.02
CA GLN A 536 10.57 24.69 39.20
C GLN A 536 10.75 24.27 37.73
N TYR A 537 10.67 22.97 37.41
CA TYR A 537 10.89 22.47 36.05
C TYR A 537 9.61 22.18 35.26
N ILE A 538 8.44 22.23 35.91
CA ILE A 538 7.13 22.06 35.25
C ILE A 538 6.98 23.01 34.05
N ARG A 539 7.52 24.23 34.13
CA ARG A 539 7.42 25.22 33.04
C ARG A 539 8.36 24.97 31.86
N ILE A 540 9.45 24.21 32.05
CA ILE A 540 10.44 23.97 30.99
C ILE A 540 10.34 22.57 30.40
N TYR A 541 9.77 21.61 31.12
CA TYR A 541 9.56 20.25 30.62
C TYR A 541 8.77 20.17 29.29
N PRO A 542 7.76 21.03 29.01
CA PRO A 542 7.15 21.10 27.70
C PRO A 542 8.13 21.37 26.55
N THR A 543 9.20 22.13 26.80
CA THR A 543 10.25 22.40 25.80
C THR A 543 11.11 21.16 25.53
N TYR A 544 11.37 20.33 26.55
CA TYR A 544 12.01 19.03 26.37
C TYR A 544 11.18 18.12 25.47
N LEU A 545 9.87 18.04 25.70
CA LEU A 545 8.94 17.25 24.89
C LEU A 545 8.83 17.76 23.45
N LEU A 546 8.76 19.09 23.24
CA LEU A 546 8.83 19.69 21.91
C LEU A 546 10.13 19.29 21.19
N LYS A 547 11.28 19.39 21.87
CA LYS A 547 12.58 19.03 21.30
C LYS A 547 12.67 17.54 20.95
N ALA A 548 12.02 16.67 21.72
CA ALA A 548 11.87 15.27 21.35
C ALA A 548 11.13 15.11 20.03
N VAL A 549 9.95 15.74 19.87
CA VAL A 549 9.19 15.72 18.61
C VAL A 549 10.03 16.25 17.44
N GLN A 550 10.69 17.39 17.60
CA GLN A 550 11.58 17.96 16.58
C GLN A 550 12.77 17.05 16.27
N GLY A 551 13.30 16.35 17.28
CA GLY A 551 14.36 15.35 17.14
C GLY A 551 13.94 14.20 16.24
N PHE A 552 12.77 13.60 16.47
CA PHE A 552 12.23 12.56 15.59
C PHE A 552 12.00 13.09 14.16
N VAL A 553 11.45 14.30 14.01
CA VAL A 553 11.27 14.92 12.69
C VAL A 553 12.61 15.12 11.98
N SER A 554 13.68 15.48 12.70
CA SER A 554 15.03 15.60 12.13
C SER A 554 15.61 14.27 11.64
N LYS A 555 15.08 13.13 12.12
CA LYS A 555 15.39 11.77 11.65
C LYS A 555 14.46 11.31 10.52
N GLY A 556 13.63 12.19 9.98
CA GLY A 556 12.65 11.87 8.93
C GLY A 556 11.40 11.13 9.45
N ILE A 557 11.15 11.15 10.76
CA ILE A 557 10.02 10.45 11.38
C ILE A 557 9.01 11.50 11.85
N ASN A 558 7.87 11.55 11.16
CA ASN A 558 6.77 12.42 11.56
C ASN A 558 6.04 11.82 12.76
N ILE A 559 5.79 12.64 13.77
CA ILE A 559 5.05 12.22 14.96
C ILE A 559 3.56 12.43 14.74
N HIS A 560 2.77 11.36 14.91
CA HIS A 560 1.32 11.41 14.89
C HIS A 560 0.76 11.89 16.23
N ALA A 561 1.28 11.35 17.34
CA ALA A 561 0.82 11.67 18.68
C ALA A 561 1.97 11.77 19.69
N ILE A 562 1.77 12.54 20.76
CA ILE A 562 2.64 12.58 21.93
C ILE A 562 1.80 12.52 23.21
N SER A 563 2.31 11.82 24.22
CA SER A 563 1.77 11.87 25.59
C SER A 563 2.75 12.51 26.55
N VAL A 564 2.23 13.08 27.64
CA VAL A 564 3.05 13.83 28.61
C VAL A 564 3.91 12.92 29.49
N GLN A 565 3.36 11.76 29.85
CA GLN A 565 3.97 10.83 30.81
C GLN A 565 3.32 9.45 30.66
N ASN A 566 4.13 8.39 30.58
CA ASN A 566 3.65 7.02 30.73
C ASN A 566 3.24 6.77 32.19
N GLU A 567 2.05 6.22 32.42
CA GLU A 567 1.56 5.80 33.73
C GLU A 567 1.81 6.84 34.85
N PRO A 568 1.25 8.05 34.78
CA PRO A 568 1.51 9.16 35.71
C PRO A 568 1.10 8.89 37.16
N GLN A 569 0.48 7.75 37.48
CA GLN A 569 0.21 7.34 38.87
C GLN A 569 1.18 6.24 39.35
N ASN A 570 2.05 5.73 38.49
CA ASN A 570 3.05 4.71 38.80
C ASN A 570 4.32 5.36 39.37
N ASN A 571 4.89 4.75 40.41
CA ASN A 571 6.03 5.24 41.16
C ASN A 571 7.10 4.16 41.40
N ASN A 572 7.27 3.24 40.46
CA ASN A 572 8.22 2.15 40.60
C ASN A 572 9.68 2.68 40.68
N PRO A 573 10.47 2.34 41.71
CA PRO A 573 11.82 2.84 41.89
C PRO A 573 12.91 2.06 41.12
N THR A 574 12.58 0.97 40.42
CA THR A 574 13.56 0.10 39.73
C THR A 574 13.74 0.46 38.25
N TYR A 575 12.79 1.16 37.65
CA TYR A 575 12.84 1.63 36.26
C TYR A 575 12.29 3.06 36.11
N PRO A 576 12.50 3.74 34.98
CA PRO A 576 12.02 5.10 34.77
C PRO A 576 10.50 5.21 34.95
N THR A 577 10.07 6.04 35.91
CA THR A 577 8.66 6.36 36.18
C THR A 577 8.57 7.78 36.71
N CYS A 578 7.46 8.48 36.53
CA CYS A 578 7.26 9.78 37.18
C CYS A 578 5.79 10.00 37.54
N THR A 579 5.54 10.23 38.82
CA THR A 579 4.20 10.57 39.29
C THR A 579 3.84 12.02 38.97
N MET A 580 2.63 12.23 38.45
CA MET A 580 2.03 13.52 38.13
C MET A 580 0.56 13.54 38.55
N THR A 581 0.09 14.64 39.12
CA THR A 581 -1.35 14.87 39.33
C THR A 581 -1.99 15.40 38.04
N PRO A 582 -3.32 15.30 37.87
CA PRO A 582 -4.01 15.86 36.70
C PRO A 582 -3.67 17.34 36.47
N ALA A 583 -3.59 18.14 37.54
CA ALA A 583 -3.22 19.55 37.45
C ALA A 583 -1.77 19.80 36.98
N ILE A 584 -0.84 18.90 37.29
CA ILE A 584 0.55 19.01 36.80
C ILE A 584 0.62 18.60 35.34
N GLU A 585 0.01 17.46 34.99
CA GLU A 585 -0.06 16.98 33.61
C GLU A 585 -0.76 18.00 32.70
N GLY A 586 -1.90 18.54 33.15
CA GLY A 586 -2.66 19.59 32.46
C GLY A 586 -1.83 20.83 32.14
N ARG A 587 -1.13 21.37 33.15
CA ARG A 587 -0.22 22.52 32.96
C ARG A 587 0.92 22.24 31.97
N ILE A 588 1.49 21.04 31.99
CA ILE A 588 2.55 20.65 31.05
C ILE A 588 1.95 20.51 29.64
N GLY A 589 0.82 19.83 29.52
CA GLY A 589 0.13 19.59 28.26
C GLY A 589 -0.33 20.88 27.58
N SER A 590 -0.94 21.81 28.32
CA SER A 590 -1.37 23.11 27.79
C SER A 590 -0.20 23.94 27.25
N ALA A 591 0.91 23.96 27.98
CA ALA A 591 2.14 24.60 27.52
C ALA A 591 2.74 23.88 26.29
N LEU A 592 2.73 22.54 26.28
CA LEU A 592 3.22 21.74 25.14
C LEU A 592 2.35 21.98 23.90
N ARG A 593 1.02 22.00 24.02
CA ARG A 593 0.09 22.31 22.93
C ARG A 593 0.40 23.68 22.33
N THR A 594 0.60 24.69 23.18
CA THR A 594 0.99 26.03 22.72
C THR A 594 2.30 25.99 21.93
N LEU A 595 3.31 25.29 22.44
CA LEU A 595 4.60 25.14 21.79
C LEU A 595 4.52 24.40 20.45
N LEU A 596 3.78 23.29 20.38
CA LEU A 596 3.56 22.54 19.13
C LEU A 596 2.91 23.44 18.07
N ASN A 597 1.86 24.18 18.44
CA ASN A 597 1.17 25.09 17.53
C ASN A 597 2.10 26.20 17.01
N GLN A 598 2.90 26.82 17.89
CA GLN A 598 3.84 27.87 17.51
C GLN A 598 4.98 27.39 16.62
N ASN A 599 5.26 26.08 16.59
CA ASN A 599 6.32 25.47 15.80
C ASN A 599 5.80 24.71 14.57
N GLY A 600 4.55 24.98 14.13
CA GLY A 600 3.97 24.35 12.93
C GLY A 600 3.65 22.86 13.09
N LEU A 601 3.59 22.37 14.33
CA LEU A 601 3.32 20.97 14.70
C LEU A 601 1.90 20.80 15.26
N SER A 602 0.96 21.67 14.87
CA SER A 602 -0.42 21.65 15.36
C SER A 602 -1.18 20.37 15.00
N SER A 603 -0.72 19.61 14.00
CA SER A 603 -1.28 18.31 13.62
C SER A 603 -0.93 17.19 14.60
N VAL A 604 0.11 17.36 15.43
CA VAL A 604 0.51 16.36 16.43
C VAL A 604 -0.57 16.28 17.51
N LYS A 605 -1.10 15.06 17.71
CA LYS A 605 -2.11 14.77 18.73
C LYS A 605 -1.48 14.78 20.12
N LEU A 606 -2.16 15.40 21.08
CA LEU A 606 -1.75 15.39 22.49
C LEU A 606 -2.70 14.48 23.26
N VAL A 607 -2.15 13.41 23.81
CA VAL A 607 -2.90 12.36 24.51
C VAL A 607 -2.51 12.38 25.99
N GLY A 608 -3.52 12.37 26.86
CA GLY A 608 -3.33 12.43 28.32
C GLY A 608 -3.54 11.09 29.00
N TYR A 609 -3.29 11.06 30.31
CA TYR A 609 -3.53 9.97 31.24
C TYR A 609 -2.65 8.72 31.09
N GLU A 610 -2.55 8.08 29.91
CA GLU A 610 -1.69 6.89 29.64
C GLU A 610 -1.61 5.89 30.81
N HIS A 611 -2.76 5.44 31.34
CA HIS A 611 -2.78 4.56 32.52
C HIS A 611 -4.04 3.70 32.61
N ASN A 612 -4.26 3.01 33.73
CA ASN A 612 -5.17 1.88 33.83
C ASN A 612 -6.66 2.23 33.81
N TRP A 613 -7.50 1.29 33.43
CA TRP A 613 -8.96 1.46 33.41
C TRP A 613 -9.60 1.71 34.77
N ASN A 614 -8.97 1.25 35.87
CA ASN A 614 -9.55 1.36 37.21
C ASN A 614 -9.82 2.79 37.69
N ASP A 615 -9.20 3.81 37.08
CA ASP A 615 -9.38 5.21 37.44
C ASP A 615 -10.02 6.07 36.33
N ALA A 616 -10.67 5.42 35.34
CA ALA A 616 -11.21 6.08 34.15
C ALA A 616 -12.23 7.20 34.44
N ALA A 617 -12.89 7.19 35.59
CA ALA A 617 -13.84 8.22 35.98
C ALA A 617 -13.22 9.41 36.74
N ALA A 618 -11.96 9.31 37.22
CA ALA A 618 -11.36 10.33 38.08
C ALA A 618 -10.22 11.11 37.41
N TYR A 619 -9.02 10.54 37.30
CA TYR A 619 -7.85 11.25 36.77
C TYR A 619 -8.08 11.80 35.35
N PRO A 620 -8.40 11.00 34.33
CA PRO A 620 -8.57 11.50 32.97
C PRO A 620 -9.75 12.47 32.86
N SER A 621 -10.84 12.23 33.62
CA SER A 621 -11.99 13.15 33.64
C SER A 621 -11.61 14.51 34.21
N THR A 622 -10.81 14.55 35.27
CA THR A 622 -10.33 15.80 35.88
C THR A 622 -9.37 16.53 34.94
N LEU A 623 -8.43 15.80 34.33
CA LEU A 623 -7.50 16.35 33.34
C LEU A 623 -8.24 17.02 32.18
N ILE A 624 -9.24 16.35 31.62
CA ILE A 624 -10.00 16.87 30.48
C ILE A 624 -10.97 17.96 30.89
N HIS A 625 -11.56 17.90 32.09
CA HIS A 625 -12.36 19.00 32.62
C HIS A 625 -11.55 20.30 32.73
N ASP A 626 -10.32 20.21 33.26
CA ASP A 626 -9.49 21.39 33.55
C ASP A 626 -8.74 21.92 32.31
N ASP A 627 -8.33 21.03 31.39
CA ASP A 627 -7.47 21.37 30.24
C ASP A 627 -8.01 20.84 28.89
N ASN A 628 -9.33 20.84 28.72
CA ASN A 628 -10.04 20.28 27.56
C ASN A 628 -9.40 20.62 26.21
N ASP A 629 -9.12 21.90 25.94
CA ASP A 629 -8.69 22.36 24.61
C ASP A 629 -7.26 21.94 24.25
N SER A 630 -6.50 21.47 25.23
CA SER A 630 -5.11 21.04 25.04
C SER A 630 -5.01 19.64 24.44
N TYR A 631 -5.90 18.75 24.87
CA TYR A 631 -5.83 17.31 24.61
C TYR A 631 -6.81 16.85 23.53
N ASP A 632 -6.36 15.99 22.64
CA ASP A 632 -7.22 15.33 21.65
C ASP A 632 -7.99 14.14 22.26
N GLY A 633 -7.48 13.57 23.36
CA GLY A 633 -8.10 12.45 24.06
C GLY A 633 -7.24 11.93 25.20
N VAL A 634 -7.63 10.76 25.72
CA VAL A 634 -6.94 10.07 26.81
C VAL A 634 -6.60 8.64 26.45
N ALA A 635 -5.53 8.12 27.03
CA ALA A 635 -5.03 6.78 26.81
C ALA A 635 -5.29 5.87 28.01
N PHE A 636 -5.66 4.60 27.74
CA PHE A 636 -5.89 3.57 28.75
C PHE A 636 -5.02 2.32 28.54
N HIS A 637 -4.67 1.69 29.67
CA HIS A 637 -3.93 0.44 29.78
C HIS A 637 -4.75 -0.66 30.45
N CYS A 638 -4.35 -1.93 30.26
CA CYS A 638 -5.13 -3.09 30.70
C CYS A 638 -4.75 -3.67 32.08
N TYR A 639 -3.75 -3.09 32.78
CA TYR A 639 -3.15 -3.76 33.95
C TYR A 639 -4.03 -3.75 35.20
N ALA A 640 -5.00 -2.83 35.26
CA ALA A 640 -5.99 -2.79 36.35
C ALA A 640 -7.34 -2.23 35.88
N GLY A 641 -8.42 -2.77 36.44
CA GLY A 641 -9.79 -2.37 36.12
C GLY A 641 -10.43 -3.21 35.03
N ASP A 642 -11.56 -2.75 34.50
CA ASP A 642 -12.34 -3.41 33.45
C ASP A 642 -12.49 -2.47 32.25
N VAL A 643 -12.45 -3.01 31.04
CA VAL A 643 -12.57 -2.23 29.80
C VAL A 643 -13.82 -1.34 29.77
N LYS A 644 -14.91 -1.73 30.43
CA LYS A 644 -16.15 -0.94 30.49
C LYS A 644 -15.97 0.38 31.25
N ASN A 645 -14.96 0.49 32.12
CA ASN A 645 -14.72 1.73 32.86
C ASN A 645 -14.43 2.90 31.92
N GLN A 646 -13.77 2.67 30.78
CA GLN A 646 -13.49 3.75 29.82
C GLN A 646 -14.77 4.29 29.15
N ALA A 647 -15.87 3.52 29.14
CA ALA A 647 -17.16 4.00 28.65
C ALA A 647 -17.74 5.12 29.54
N GLU A 648 -17.40 5.13 30.83
CA GLU A 648 -17.78 6.21 31.74
C GLU A 648 -17.09 7.52 31.34
N PHE A 649 -15.80 7.45 30.99
CA PHE A 649 -15.08 8.59 30.44
C PHE A 649 -15.71 9.07 29.13
N HIS A 650 -16.00 8.16 28.18
CA HIS A 650 -16.64 8.54 26.92
C HIS A 650 -18.00 9.21 27.14
N LYS A 651 -18.80 8.70 28.09
CA LYS A 651 -20.09 9.30 28.45
C LYS A 651 -19.95 10.71 28.99
N ALA A 652 -18.91 10.98 29.79
CA ALA A 652 -18.62 12.32 30.32
C ALA A 652 -18.02 13.26 29.27
N HIS A 653 -17.21 12.73 28.35
CA HIS A 653 -16.44 13.49 27.36
C HIS A 653 -16.58 12.91 25.94
N PRO A 654 -17.78 12.95 25.33
CA PRO A 654 -18.07 12.24 24.08
C PRO A 654 -17.29 12.76 22.86
N ASN A 655 -16.77 13.98 22.94
CA ASN A 655 -15.98 14.63 21.88
C ASN A 655 -14.48 14.33 21.99
N LYS A 656 -14.05 13.53 22.98
CA LYS A 656 -12.65 13.15 23.16
C LYS A 656 -12.40 11.73 22.70
N ASN A 657 -11.27 11.55 22.02
CA ASN A 657 -10.84 10.23 21.60
C ASN A 657 -10.40 9.41 22.81
N ILE A 658 -10.64 8.10 22.73
CA ILE A 658 -10.02 7.12 23.62
C ILE A 658 -8.95 6.37 22.81
N TYR A 659 -7.76 6.24 23.39
CA TYR A 659 -6.65 5.45 22.87
C TYR A 659 -6.41 4.27 23.82
N PHE A 660 -6.31 3.04 23.32
CA PHE A 660 -5.81 1.93 24.12
C PHE A 660 -4.35 1.68 23.71
N THR A 661 -3.41 2.03 24.59
CA THR A 661 -2.00 2.24 24.20
C THR A 661 -1.02 1.24 24.78
N GLU A 662 -1.42 0.45 25.78
CA GLU A 662 -0.51 -0.51 26.39
C GLU A 662 -1.23 -1.68 27.08
N CYS A 663 -0.71 -2.87 26.81
CA CYS A 663 -1.04 -4.11 27.50
C CYS A 663 0.06 -5.13 27.20
N THR A 664 0.31 -6.08 28.09
CA THR A 664 1.33 -7.10 27.86
C THR A 664 0.75 -8.51 27.91
N GLY A 665 1.33 -9.40 27.09
CA GLY A 665 1.18 -10.83 27.28
C GLY A 665 2.10 -11.33 28.39
N THR A 666 1.77 -12.53 28.89
CA THR A 666 2.55 -13.23 29.92
C THR A 666 3.26 -14.41 29.29
N VAL A 667 4.55 -14.60 29.56
CA VAL A 667 5.27 -15.78 29.08
C VAL A 667 4.65 -17.05 29.67
N GLY A 668 4.39 -18.05 28.82
CA GLY A 668 3.83 -19.33 29.23
C GLY A 668 2.31 -19.37 29.47
N SER A 669 1.57 -18.28 29.21
CA SER A 669 0.11 -18.27 29.31
C SER A 669 -0.58 -19.12 28.23
N ASP A 670 -1.80 -19.57 28.53
CA ASP A 670 -2.60 -20.39 27.62
C ASP A 670 -3.05 -19.61 26.38
N PHE A 671 -2.90 -20.23 25.20
CA PHE A 671 -3.22 -19.62 23.92
C PHE A 671 -4.71 -19.32 23.76
N ALA A 672 -5.58 -20.28 24.08
CA ALA A 672 -7.01 -20.14 23.85
C ALA A 672 -7.67 -19.14 24.82
N GLY A 673 -7.25 -19.18 26.09
CA GLY A 673 -7.65 -18.24 27.12
C GLY A 673 -7.25 -16.82 26.77
N ASP A 674 -6.00 -16.60 26.39
CA ASP A 674 -5.51 -15.27 25.99
C ASP A 674 -6.21 -14.77 24.73
N LEU A 675 -6.36 -15.61 23.70
CA LEU A 675 -7.08 -15.24 22.48
C LEU A 675 -8.50 -14.77 22.81
N THR A 676 -9.20 -15.49 23.67
CA THR A 676 -10.55 -15.13 24.14
C THR A 676 -10.55 -13.80 24.88
N TRP A 677 -9.64 -13.64 25.85
CA TRP A 677 -9.57 -12.44 26.68
C TRP A 677 -9.16 -11.20 25.85
N TYR A 678 -8.19 -11.32 24.95
CA TYR A 678 -7.76 -10.23 24.07
C TYR A 678 -8.87 -9.75 23.17
N MET A 679 -9.66 -10.66 22.59
CA MET A 679 -10.78 -10.24 21.75
C MET A 679 -11.89 -9.59 22.58
N GLN A 680 -12.26 -10.17 23.72
CA GLN A 680 -13.34 -9.65 24.57
C GLN A 680 -13.02 -8.29 25.19
N ASN A 681 -11.76 -8.04 25.53
CA ASN A 681 -11.38 -6.85 26.28
C ASN A 681 -10.62 -5.84 25.43
N LEU A 682 -9.74 -6.28 24.53
CA LEU A 682 -8.86 -5.37 23.79
C LEU A 682 -9.39 -5.10 22.38
N TRP A 683 -9.48 -6.10 21.52
CA TRP A 683 -9.63 -5.87 20.07
C TRP A 683 -11.07 -5.73 19.58
N ILE A 684 -12.04 -6.29 20.32
CA ILE A 684 -13.46 -5.95 20.17
C ILE A 684 -13.91 -5.09 21.37
N GLY A 685 -13.55 -5.49 22.59
CA GLY A 685 -13.99 -4.83 23.84
C GLY A 685 -13.68 -3.34 23.91
N SER A 686 -12.41 -2.95 23.77
CA SER A 686 -12.04 -1.53 23.89
C SER A 686 -12.69 -0.70 22.79
N LEU A 687 -12.79 -1.22 21.57
CA LEU A 687 -13.45 -0.54 20.46
C LEU A 687 -14.97 -0.45 20.68
N GLN A 688 -15.58 -1.45 21.31
CA GLN A 688 -16.97 -1.41 21.76
C GLN A 688 -17.21 -0.32 22.82
N ASN A 689 -16.17 0.00 23.60
CA ASN A 689 -16.14 1.09 24.57
C ASN A 689 -15.38 2.32 24.03
N ASN A 690 -15.52 2.60 22.72
CA ASN A 690 -15.10 3.84 22.04
C ASN A 690 -13.59 4.12 21.91
N ALA A 691 -12.71 3.13 22.15
CA ALA A 691 -11.32 3.27 21.73
C ALA A 691 -11.20 3.37 20.20
N SER A 692 -10.22 4.16 19.75
CA SER A 692 -9.90 4.38 18.33
C SER A 692 -8.55 3.76 17.94
N VAL A 693 -7.72 3.41 18.92
CA VAL A 693 -6.40 2.81 18.76
C VAL A 693 -6.32 1.58 19.67
N GLY A 694 -5.65 0.52 19.22
CA GLY A 694 -5.36 -0.65 20.06
C GLY A 694 -3.91 -1.12 19.93
N LEU A 695 -3.11 -0.94 20.98
CA LEU A 695 -1.69 -1.29 20.99
C LEU A 695 -1.35 -2.31 22.08
N MET A 696 -0.48 -3.26 21.73
CA MET A 696 0.26 -4.06 22.71
C MET A 696 1.55 -3.34 23.13
N PHE A 697 2.20 -3.85 24.17
CA PHE A 697 3.48 -3.35 24.61
C PHE A 697 4.61 -3.79 23.66
N ASN A 698 5.46 -4.76 23.96
CA ASN A 698 6.61 -5.05 23.11
C ASN A 698 6.25 -5.71 21.76
N LEU A 699 6.79 -5.18 20.65
CA LEU A 699 6.69 -5.79 19.32
C LEU A 699 7.50 -7.09 19.23
N ALA A 700 8.74 -7.09 19.73
CA ALA A 700 9.63 -8.25 19.64
C ALA A 700 10.53 -8.38 20.88
N LEU A 701 10.67 -9.60 21.41
CA LEU A 701 11.58 -9.94 22.50
C LEU A 701 12.10 -11.37 22.27
N ASP A 702 13.03 -11.85 23.10
CA ASP A 702 13.36 -13.28 23.12
C ASP A 702 12.30 -14.11 23.88
N GLY A 703 12.49 -15.43 23.89
CA GLY A 703 11.56 -16.37 24.52
C GLY A 703 11.46 -16.28 26.06
N GLN A 704 12.27 -15.42 26.69
CA GLN A 704 12.21 -15.11 28.13
C GLN A 704 11.67 -13.69 28.39
N GLY A 705 11.27 -12.96 27.35
CA GLY A 705 10.81 -11.58 27.47
C GLY A 705 11.96 -10.58 27.69
N LEU A 706 13.16 -10.91 27.22
CA LEU A 706 14.37 -10.08 27.33
C LEU A 706 14.73 -9.44 25.98
N PRO A 707 15.60 -8.41 25.97
CA PRO A 707 16.25 -7.77 27.12
C PRO A 707 15.31 -6.79 27.87
N THR A 708 15.53 -6.66 29.18
CA THR A 708 14.91 -5.63 30.02
C THR A 708 15.98 -4.74 30.64
N LEU A 709 15.57 -3.63 31.25
CA LEU A 709 16.47 -2.76 31.99
C LEU A 709 17.12 -3.54 33.16
N PRO A 710 18.46 -3.56 33.26
CA PRO A 710 19.12 -4.31 34.32
C PRO A 710 18.66 -3.91 35.73
N GLY A 711 18.19 -4.89 36.50
CA GLY A 711 17.69 -4.68 37.87
C GLY A 711 16.24 -4.18 37.96
N THR A 712 15.53 -4.07 36.84
CA THR A 712 14.08 -3.79 36.85
C THR A 712 13.32 -4.96 37.48
N ASN A 713 12.23 -4.64 38.19
CA ASN A 713 11.19 -5.59 38.58
C ASN A 713 9.91 -5.42 37.74
N SER A 714 10.03 -4.74 36.59
CA SER A 714 8.95 -4.75 35.60
C SER A 714 8.75 -6.17 35.07
N CYS A 715 7.51 -6.52 34.76
CA CYS A 715 7.18 -7.80 34.16
C CYS A 715 7.70 -9.02 34.95
N ASP A 716 7.50 -9.06 36.28
CA ASP A 716 7.84 -10.23 37.11
C ASP A 716 7.18 -11.50 36.51
N GLY A 717 8.00 -12.45 36.06
CA GLY A 717 7.54 -13.67 35.35
C GLY A 717 7.69 -13.62 33.82
N GLY A 718 8.14 -12.50 33.24
CA GLY A 718 8.42 -12.32 31.82
C GLY A 718 7.22 -11.77 31.04
N CYS A 719 7.41 -10.61 30.40
CA CYS A 719 6.46 -10.07 29.44
C CYS A 719 6.68 -10.71 28.07
N ARG A 720 5.60 -11.20 27.47
CA ARG A 720 5.64 -11.75 26.11
C ARG A 720 5.39 -10.65 25.09
N ALA A 721 6.22 -10.60 24.06
CA ALA A 721 6.05 -9.71 22.91
C ALA A 721 5.12 -10.31 21.86
N MET A 722 4.73 -9.51 20.86
CA MET A 722 3.98 -10.01 19.70
C MET A 722 4.77 -11.03 18.88
N VAL A 723 6.10 -10.89 18.84
CA VAL A 723 7.03 -11.81 18.17
C VAL A 723 8.11 -12.25 19.16
N THR A 724 8.34 -13.55 19.24
CA THR A 724 9.50 -14.14 19.91
C THR A 724 10.60 -14.33 18.87
N VAL A 725 11.80 -13.79 19.12
CA VAL A 725 12.98 -14.01 18.27
C VAL A 725 13.97 -14.90 19.01
N ASN A 726 14.31 -16.02 18.39
CA ASN A 726 15.22 -17.00 18.97
C ASN A 726 16.68 -16.64 18.71
N SER A 727 17.55 -17.12 19.59
CA SER A 727 18.99 -16.87 19.52
C SER A 727 19.64 -17.43 18.27
N ASP A 728 19.02 -18.38 17.55
CA ASP A 728 19.49 -18.96 16.29
C ASP A 728 19.09 -18.16 15.05
N GLY A 729 18.25 -17.12 15.19
CA GLY A 729 17.72 -16.33 14.08
C GLY A 729 16.41 -16.85 13.48
N SER A 730 15.78 -17.85 14.12
CA SER A 730 14.37 -18.19 13.91
C SER A 730 13.45 -17.31 14.76
N PHE A 731 12.15 -17.34 14.49
CA PHE A 731 11.16 -16.55 15.23
C PHE A 731 9.78 -17.23 15.22
N GLU A 732 8.90 -16.77 16.10
CA GLU A 732 7.49 -17.20 16.16
C GLU A 732 6.59 -16.02 16.56
N TYR A 733 5.37 -15.98 16.01
CA TYR A 733 4.34 -15.03 16.45
C TYR A 733 3.56 -15.58 17.62
N ASN A 734 3.21 -14.72 18.57
CA ASN A 734 2.47 -15.09 19.77
C ASN A 734 0.97 -14.83 19.62
N GLN A 735 0.15 -15.33 20.55
CA GLN A 735 -1.31 -15.08 20.56
C GLN A 735 -1.67 -13.58 20.53
N ASP A 736 -0.82 -12.72 21.09
CA ASP A 736 -0.92 -11.26 21.06
C ASP A 736 -1.03 -10.75 19.62
N PHE A 737 -0.16 -11.26 18.73
CA PHE A 737 -0.17 -10.95 17.30
C PHE A 737 -1.43 -11.49 16.64
N TYR A 738 -1.71 -12.79 16.78
CA TYR A 738 -2.79 -13.43 16.02
C TYR A 738 -4.17 -12.90 16.38
N ALA A 739 -4.39 -12.52 17.65
CA ALA A 739 -5.62 -11.88 18.08
C ALA A 739 -5.78 -10.50 17.44
N MET A 740 -4.73 -9.67 17.49
CA MET A 740 -4.78 -8.31 16.95
C MET A 740 -4.84 -8.27 15.42
N ALA A 741 -4.13 -9.18 14.75
CA ALA A 741 -4.10 -9.27 13.29
C ALA A 741 -5.50 -9.42 12.70
N GLN A 742 -6.36 -10.21 13.34
CA GLN A 742 -7.77 -10.37 12.95
C GLN A 742 -8.55 -9.05 12.99
N ALA A 743 -8.36 -8.25 14.04
CA ALA A 743 -9.04 -6.97 14.19
C ALA A 743 -8.47 -5.89 13.26
N SER A 744 -7.15 -5.84 13.09
CA SER A 744 -6.48 -4.94 12.16
C SER A 744 -6.95 -5.18 10.73
N LYS A 745 -6.97 -6.45 10.28
CA LYS A 745 -7.37 -6.81 8.92
C LYS A 745 -8.77 -6.32 8.55
N ALA A 746 -9.70 -6.29 9.50
CA ALA A 746 -11.07 -5.83 9.27
C ALA A 746 -11.16 -4.34 8.89
N ILE A 747 -10.18 -3.52 9.29
CA ILE A 747 -10.20 -2.06 9.14
C ILE A 747 -9.14 -1.50 8.17
N VAL A 748 -8.23 -2.34 7.65
CA VAL A 748 -7.20 -1.92 6.69
C VAL A 748 -7.85 -1.31 5.44
N PRO A 749 -7.50 -0.09 4.99
CA PRO A 749 -8.09 0.52 3.81
C PRO A 749 -8.13 -0.42 2.59
N LYS A 750 -9.28 -0.49 1.92
CA LYS A 750 -9.44 -1.31 0.70
C LYS A 750 -8.67 -0.73 -0.50
N ASP A 751 -8.55 0.58 -0.54
CA ASP A 751 -7.88 1.33 -1.60
C ASP A 751 -6.61 1.95 -1.04
N ASN A 752 -5.57 2.04 -1.85
CA ASN A 752 -4.33 2.70 -1.43
C ASN A 752 -4.60 4.18 -1.11
N GLY A 753 -4.24 4.62 0.10
CA GLY A 753 -4.54 5.97 0.59
C GLY A 753 -6.02 6.20 0.94
N GLY A 754 -6.84 5.14 0.96
CA GLY A 754 -8.23 5.20 1.39
C GLY A 754 -8.37 5.37 2.91
N PRO A 755 -9.57 5.71 3.39
CA PRO A 755 -9.82 5.88 4.81
C PRO A 755 -9.76 4.55 5.56
N SER A 756 -9.29 4.59 6.81
CA SER A 756 -9.40 3.45 7.73
C SER A 756 -10.87 3.09 7.99
N GLY A 757 -11.08 1.84 8.39
CA GLY A 757 -12.40 1.38 8.83
C GLY A 757 -12.92 2.16 10.05
N PHE A 758 -14.23 2.38 10.09
CA PHE A 758 -14.95 2.90 11.25
C PHE A 758 -15.92 1.85 11.78
N ARG A 759 -16.21 1.91 13.08
CA ARG A 759 -17.08 0.92 13.73
C ARG A 759 -18.55 1.16 13.34
N THR A 760 -19.27 0.09 13.07
CA THR A 760 -20.71 0.07 12.79
C THR A 760 -21.50 -0.72 13.83
N GLY A 761 -22.81 -0.50 13.90
CA GLY A 761 -23.70 -1.19 14.83
C GLY A 761 -23.76 -2.69 14.56
N VAL A 762 -23.75 -3.47 15.63
CA VAL A 762 -23.98 -4.91 15.58
C VAL A 762 -24.64 -5.39 16.87
N SER A 763 -25.54 -6.36 16.75
CA SER A 763 -26.13 -7.05 17.89
C SER A 763 -26.05 -8.56 17.69
N VAL A 764 -25.76 -9.29 18.77
CA VAL A 764 -25.83 -10.75 18.81
C VAL A 764 -27.09 -11.13 19.61
N GLN A 765 -27.89 -12.04 19.06
CA GLN A 765 -29.15 -12.46 19.65
C GLN A 765 -29.37 -13.97 19.49
N GLY A 766 -30.48 -14.48 20.04
CA GLY A 766 -30.81 -15.89 19.98
C GLY A 766 -29.91 -16.77 20.87
N LYS A 767 -29.82 -18.05 20.52
CA LYS A 767 -29.16 -19.08 21.35
C LYS A 767 -27.63 -18.93 21.45
N HIS A 768 -27.01 -18.16 20.57
CA HIS A 768 -25.56 -17.95 20.56
C HIS A 768 -25.12 -16.61 21.20
N ALA A 769 -26.06 -15.82 21.73
CA ALA A 769 -25.78 -14.49 22.28
C ALA A 769 -24.74 -14.47 23.42
N SER A 770 -24.65 -15.55 24.22
CA SER A 770 -23.65 -15.67 25.29
C SER A 770 -22.30 -16.23 24.81
N ALA A 771 -22.22 -16.77 23.59
CA ALA A 771 -21.05 -17.49 23.09
C ALA A 771 -20.24 -16.68 22.07
N LEU A 772 -20.87 -15.72 21.37
CA LEU A 772 -20.23 -14.91 20.33
C LEU A 772 -19.97 -13.49 20.82
N THR A 773 -18.76 -13.01 20.59
CA THR A 773 -18.40 -11.59 20.71
C THR A 773 -18.10 -11.05 19.32
N VAL A 774 -18.78 -9.99 18.91
CA VAL A 774 -18.74 -9.52 17.51
C VAL A 774 -18.40 -8.03 17.43
N GLY A 775 -17.38 -7.70 16.63
CA GLY A 775 -17.10 -6.36 16.14
C GLY A 775 -17.59 -6.22 14.69
N SER A 776 -18.13 -5.05 14.35
CA SER A 776 -18.58 -4.72 12.99
C SER A 776 -17.95 -3.41 12.53
N TYR A 777 -17.45 -3.41 11.30
CA TYR A 777 -16.69 -2.30 10.74
C TYR A 777 -17.08 -2.06 9.29
N THR A 778 -16.93 -0.81 8.86
CA THR A 778 -17.09 -0.42 7.46
C THR A 778 -15.88 0.38 7.01
N THR A 779 -15.31 0.02 5.87
CA THR A 779 -14.21 0.75 5.22
C THR A 779 -14.77 1.42 3.98
N LYS A 780 -14.75 2.76 3.95
CA LYS A 780 -15.17 3.52 2.76
C LYS A 780 -14.13 3.36 1.65
N ARG A 781 -14.57 3.62 0.43
CA ARG A 781 -13.73 3.61 -0.77
C ARG A 781 -13.28 5.02 -1.12
N VAL A 782 -12.16 5.14 -1.84
CA VAL A 782 -11.67 6.43 -2.35
C VAL A 782 -12.70 7.02 -3.33
N SER A 783 -13.28 6.18 -4.18
CA SER A 783 -14.43 6.57 -4.99
C SER A 783 -15.74 6.35 -4.22
N SER A 784 -16.54 7.39 -4.06
CA SER A 784 -17.87 7.29 -3.44
C SER A 784 -18.86 6.46 -4.26
N SER A 785 -18.56 6.15 -5.53
CA SER A 785 -19.37 5.26 -6.37
C SER A 785 -19.12 3.78 -6.10
N ASP A 786 -17.99 3.44 -5.45
CA ASP A 786 -17.61 2.05 -5.20
C ASP A 786 -18.31 1.52 -3.94
N PHE A 787 -18.50 0.21 -3.90
CA PHE A 787 -19.07 -0.45 -2.73
C PHE A 787 -18.10 -0.42 -1.55
N ASN A 788 -18.63 0.02 -0.40
CA ASN A 788 -17.92 -0.03 0.86
C ASN A 788 -17.67 -1.48 1.25
N ARG A 789 -16.54 -1.73 1.92
CA ARG A 789 -16.25 -3.03 2.52
C ARG A 789 -16.86 -3.07 3.92
N HIS A 790 -17.71 -4.05 4.18
CA HIS A 790 -18.26 -4.33 5.51
C HIS A 790 -17.58 -5.57 6.06
N SER A 791 -17.06 -5.48 7.28
CA SER A 791 -16.27 -6.53 7.92
C SER A 791 -16.86 -6.90 9.27
N LEU A 792 -16.81 -8.18 9.60
CA LEU A 792 -17.06 -8.69 10.94
C LEU A 792 -15.80 -9.33 11.50
N VAL A 793 -15.57 -9.11 12.79
CA VAL A 793 -14.59 -9.84 13.59
C VAL A 793 -15.39 -10.59 14.65
N VAL A 794 -15.38 -11.92 14.59
CA VAL A 794 -16.23 -12.79 15.41
C VAL A 794 -15.34 -13.70 16.24
N LEU A 795 -15.41 -13.55 17.56
CA LEU A 795 -14.91 -14.52 18.50
C LEU A 795 -16.02 -15.52 18.84
N ASN A 796 -15.74 -16.80 18.61
CA ASN A 796 -16.47 -17.91 19.21
C ASN A 796 -15.68 -18.43 20.42
N ALA A 797 -16.14 -18.09 21.62
CA ALA A 797 -15.49 -18.50 22.88
C ALA A 797 -15.86 -19.94 23.31
N HIS A 798 -16.71 -20.63 22.55
CA HIS A 798 -17.07 -22.02 22.82
C HIS A 798 -16.04 -22.99 22.22
N ASN A 799 -15.94 -24.18 22.80
CA ASN A 799 -14.99 -25.23 22.36
C ASN A 799 -15.43 -25.95 21.06
N SER A 800 -16.60 -25.62 20.52
CA SER A 800 -17.19 -26.28 19.35
C SER A 800 -17.58 -25.27 18.27
N PRO A 801 -17.54 -25.66 16.98
CA PRO A 801 -18.01 -24.79 15.90
C PRO A 801 -19.49 -24.40 16.08
N LEU A 802 -19.82 -23.13 15.80
CA LEU A 802 -21.17 -22.58 15.91
C LEU A 802 -21.67 -22.10 14.54
N ALA A 803 -22.62 -22.84 13.96
CA ALA A 803 -23.34 -22.41 12.76
C ALA A 803 -24.27 -21.25 13.10
N SER A 804 -23.96 -20.06 12.59
CA SER A 804 -24.67 -18.82 12.92
C SER A 804 -25.06 -18.05 11.66
N THR A 805 -26.16 -17.32 11.76
CA THR A 805 -26.73 -16.50 10.69
C THR A 805 -26.35 -15.03 10.87
N ILE A 806 -26.00 -14.37 9.78
CA ILE A 806 -25.59 -12.96 9.73
C ILE A 806 -26.63 -12.21 8.89
N ASP A 807 -27.37 -11.28 9.50
CA ASP A 807 -28.26 -10.36 8.81
C ASP A 807 -27.52 -9.07 8.43
N PHE A 808 -27.64 -8.70 7.16
CA PHE A 808 -27.21 -7.42 6.63
C PHE A 808 -28.27 -6.88 5.67
N ARG A 809 -28.89 -5.75 6.04
CA ARG A 809 -29.96 -5.09 5.27
C ARG A 809 -31.11 -6.03 4.89
N GLY A 810 -31.52 -6.91 5.81
CA GLY A 810 -32.68 -7.81 5.63
C GLY A 810 -32.42 -9.05 4.77
N LYS A 811 -31.15 -9.34 4.43
CA LYS A 811 -30.73 -10.61 3.87
C LYS A 811 -29.80 -11.33 4.84
N GLN A 812 -29.79 -12.65 4.78
CA GLN A 812 -29.02 -13.50 5.68
C GLN A 812 -27.99 -14.35 4.95
N ALA A 813 -26.79 -14.44 5.52
CA ALA A 813 -25.77 -15.43 5.18
C ALA A 813 -25.55 -16.37 6.37
N THR A 814 -25.18 -17.62 6.12
CA THR A 814 -24.87 -18.59 7.20
C THR A 814 -23.39 -18.93 7.16
N TYR A 815 -22.74 -18.87 8.32
CA TYR A 815 -21.35 -19.26 8.49
C TYR A 815 -21.16 -20.12 9.75
N THR A 816 -20.28 -21.11 9.69
CA THR A 816 -19.93 -21.92 10.86
C THR A 816 -18.61 -21.43 11.45
N PHE A 817 -18.71 -20.70 12.56
CA PHE A 817 -17.55 -20.14 13.24
C PHE A 817 -16.84 -21.22 14.07
N PRO A 818 -15.58 -21.61 13.77
CA PRO A 818 -14.82 -22.51 14.63
C PRO A 818 -14.52 -21.86 15.98
N ALA A 819 -14.12 -22.65 16.97
CA ALA A 819 -13.60 -22.13 18.24
C ALA A 819 -12.38 -21.24 17.99
N GLY A 820 -12.42 -19.98 18.43
CA GLY A 820 -11.41 -18.97 18.12
C GLY A 820 -11.99 -17.75 17.41
N VAL A 821 -11.19 -17.11 16.56
CA VAL A 821 -11.52 -15.83 15.92
C VAL A 821 -11.62 -16.00 14.42
N THR A 822 -12.68 -15.43 13.84
CA THR A 822 -12.89 -15.34 12.40
C THR A 822 -13.12 -13.90 12.00
N THR A 823 -12.35 -13.40 11.03
CA THR A 823 -12.62 -12.14 10.36
C THR A 823 -13.13 -12.42 8.96
N LEU A 824 -14.25 -11.79 8.56
CA LEU A 824 -14.81 -11.96 7.23
C LEU A 824 -15.35 -10.63 6.71
N TRP A 825 -15.47 -10.48 5.40
CA TRP A 825 -16.06 -9.27 4.82
C TRP A 825 -16.79 -9.52 3.50
N TRP A 826 -17.61 -8.53 3.15
CA TRP A 826 -18.34 -8.42 1.90
C TRP A 826 -18.37 -6.95 1.45
N PHE A 827 -18.79 -6.72 0.22
CA PHE A 827 -18.99 -5.39 -0.31
C PHE A 827 -20.47 -5.07 -0.37
N ALA A 828 -20.85 -3.80 -0.18
CA ALA A 828 -22.19 -3.32 -0.44
C ALA A 828 -22.19 -1.83 -0.84
N PRO A 829 -23.21 -1.34 -1.57
CA PRO A 829 -23.36 0.09 -1.85
C PRO A 829 -23.35 0.91 -0.55
N PRO A 830 -22.79 2.14 -0.57
CA PRO A 830 -22.95 3.07 0.54
C PRO A 830 -24.41 3.15 1.00
N ALA A 831 -24.65 3.25 2.30
CA ALA A 831 -26.01 3.46 2.79
C ALA A 831 -26.50 4.81 2.27
N ASP A 832 -27.65 4.85 1.58
CA ASP A 832 -28.23 6.10 1.11
C ASP A 832 -28.53 7.00 2.32
N GLU A 833 -27.87 8.16 2.43
CA GLU A 833 -28.20 9.19 3.41
C GLU A 833 -29.63 9.76 3.21
N THR A 834 -30.34 9.33 2.16
CA THR A 834 -31.66 9.83 1.76
C THR A 834 -32.84 8.87 2.02
N SER A 835 -32.65 7.68 2.60
CA SER A 835 -33.80 6.81 2.95
C SER A 835 -34.29 6.99 4.39
N GLY A 836 -34.31 8.23 4.87
CA GLY A 836 -35.10 8.65 6.02
C GLY A 836 -36.59 8.70 5.64
N GLY A 837 -37.22 7.55 5.46
CA GLY A 837 -38.65 7.47 5.20
C GLY A 837 -39.06 6.30 4.33
N GLN A 838 -39.17 5.12 4.94
CA GLN A 838 -40.25 4.15 4.73
C GLN A 838 -39.84 2.78 5.29
N THR A 839 -39.86 2.61 6.62
CA THR A 839 -40.16 1.33 7.28
C THR A 839 -40.44 1.61 8.76
N ASN A 840 -41.65 2.05 9.08
CA ASN A 840 -42.20 1.95 10.44
C ASN A 840 -43.71 1.85 10.32
N ALA A 841 -44.19 0.66 9.97
CA ALA A 841 -45.62 0.35 10.00
C ALA A 841 -45.86 -1.09 10.47
N VAL A 842 -45.32 -1.47 11.62
CA VAL A 842 -45.98 -2.43 12.54
C VAL A 842 -45.55 -2.08 13.97
N ALA A 843 -46.49 -2.20 14.90
CA ALA A 843 -46.35 -2.01 16.35
C ALA A 843 -46.34 -0.55 16.86
N ARG A 844 -47.56 -0.01 17.03
CA ARG A 844 -48.07 0.42 18.35
C ARG A 844 -49.53 0.85 18.21
N GLY A 845 -50.43 0.00 18.71
CA GLY A 845 -51.75 0.44 19.12
C GLY A 845 -51.62 1.30 20.37
N VAL A 846 -52.45 2.34 20.48
CA VAL A 846 -53.13 2.80 21.71
C VAL A 846 -53.95 4.05 21.37
N ALA A 847 -55.21 4.01 21.83
CA ALA A 847 -56.12 5.09 22.17
C ALA A 847 -56.44 6.20 21.14
N ARG A 848 -57.67 6.09 20.62
CA ARG A 848 -58.54 7.19 20.22
C ARG A 848 -58.52 8.33 21.25
N HIS A 849 -58.35 9.58 20.81
CA HIS A 849 -59.17 10.70 21.28
C HIS A 849 -59.25 11.83 20.26
N ARG A 850 -60.49 12.29 20.08
CA ARG A 850 -60.92 13.41 19.23
C ARG A 850 -60.41 14.72 19.83
N ASN A 851 -59.99 15.68 18.99
CA ASN A 851 -60.59 17.01 19.05
C ASN A 851 -60.37 17.80 17.75
N SER A 852 -61.48 18.38 17.33
CA SER A 852 -61.76 19.26 16.20
C SER A 852 -61.05 20.61 16.28
N PHE A 853 -60.77 21.25 15.13
CA PHE A 853 -61.36 22.55 14.77
C PHE A 853 -61.16 22.87 13.28
N GLN A 854 -62.25 23.26 12.62
CA GLN A 854 -62.39 23.72 11.22
C GLN A 854 -61.90 25.16 11.04
N VAL A 855 -61.45 25.53 9.82
CA VAL A 855 -61.86 26.74 9.03
C VAL A 855 -61.55 26.48 7.54
N ARG A 856 -62.52 26.04 6.72
CA ARG A 856 -63.31 26.77 5.69
C ARG A 856 -62.60 27.26 4.39
N ARG A 857 -63.10 26.67 3.27
CA ARG A 857 -63.62 27.27 2.00
C ARG A 857 -62.61 27.88 0.99
N ARG A 858 -62.70 27.75 -0.34
CA ARG A 858 -63.74 27.37 -1.37
C ARG A 858 -62.97 26.86 -2.62
N ARG A 859 -63.27 25.71 -3.24
CA ARG A 859 -64.21 25.46 -4.37
C ARG A 859 -64.22 26.52 -5.48
N LEU A 860 -63.65 26.20 -6.63
CA LEU A 860 -64.41 25.73 -7.80
C LEU A 860 -63.87 24.36 -8.22
#